data_AF-A0A016W1W0-F1
#
_entry.id   AF-A0A016W1W0-F1
#
_cell.length_a   1.000
_cell.length_b   1.000
_cell.length_c   1.000
_cell.angle_alpha   90.00
_cell.angle_beta   90.00
_cell.angle_gamma   90.00
#
_symmetry.space_group_name_H-M   'P 1'
#
loop_
_entity.id
_entity.type
_entity.pdbx_description
1 polymer ?
#
loop_
_entity_poly.entity_id
_entity_poly.type
_entity_poly.pdbx_seq_one_letter_code
_entity_poly.pdbx_strand_id
1 'polypeptide(L)'
;MLSKVHNPPPNEIAPALELFEGFVTVLLQVYGAFQSIPCKRAILGVMCELPRDGIIYAMADPKKVLFEAVTTQLYDPGVGNKELLTEIALYLIVLARTTVIKYDQVSRVAVELIERATQNNVNEILSAVEVILLETLFVQRSDGQMIYSVFRSKSTNLFKMSSQRTLLLWTLFLHSSRNDENSWSSMSIDFFAAYSEFSTECSESAFNHSVFAVVTTFACMAPAMYRPVDGVFHLLQNSVAHEDIPLSVRLKQSVPLLFAIFNNVAEEKLLMRIEQKIEKPLEWLVSRIYDLLLSASSASAKSDGLFVDYTIFLFQATVNLIKAENYPKLCAALQTRLKNVEYLPIHRLVATQPALLSQWLQLMNLCDEPLTKHLDFNLCTEYVVRLAVSLSPLSTELTLPSPIKDKANCTPVLPTESPLVEFCRAVFSGSLWCRNPRVFRTLLSLESPDIYYVYECVAEDKRECFLGHLLNSISTGLVSQMVFPDAYKAAVAKSQEVLDVVYDLVEFEGEANKDALRLKLFVLSRLSLLVTSNHDLIWGDFTSNELVALLEFAAVEMTLPKCNLRATYEGLIFLLEHKSTRDIFARDILYGIQSIKKVLQSVLLILGEKNPSKFDHLSVSDKISVVASNSAVFSSDFEEFGGLDGFLVTLFNDVHDICHVFRSHSRKDVQYFEKFCRVILRHPVLHRFAIVPYTALKMNWKLRVELRENTLHVPLVNIHLLCNIDILKDFSWRLNWLGWISRQQFEDFWMSLFGVLSSTPTGSELTTENSSNLAEQILASSFAVSVLTDILIYSLIYPEPGNPSTGRFIIKHRERNEPFYQSKSMQLLCLLKARLTRDQEPLQAYRRNLERLNYMGDEYGFGQLSALSLWTLTGVLNDENPHQLVKTDSPVCRMNNERLPHCI
;
A
#
# COMPACT_ATOMS: atom_id res chain seq x y z
N MET A 1 -0.38 -34.27 -20.64
CA MET A 1 0.98 -34.81 -20.68
C MET A 1 1.75 -34.22 -19.51
N LEU A 2 1.94 -34.99 -18.45
CA LEU A 2 2.79 -34.63 -17.31
C LEU A 2 4.13 -35.34 -17.52
N SER A 3 5.21 -34.58 -17.41
CA SER A 3 6.59 -35.06 -17.53
C SER A 3 6.83 -36.25 -16.61
N LYS A 4 7.34 -37.35 -17.16
CA LYS A 4 7.92 -38.46 -16.40
C LYS A 4 8.97 -37.89 -15.44
N VAL A 5 8.62 -37.77 -14.17
CA VAL A 5 9.59 -37.62 -13.10
C VAL A 5 10.48 -38.86 -13.16
N HIS A 6 11.78 -38.63 -13.13
CA HIS A 6 12.80 -39.66 -13.19
C HIS A 6 12.66 -40.53 -11.93
N ASN A 7 12.02 -41.70 -12.02
CA ASN A 7 11.99 -42.65 -10.91
C ASN A 7 13.41 -43.22 -10.74
N PRO A 8 14.09 -42.99 -9.61
CA PRO A 8 15.39 -43.63 -9.34
C PRO A 8 15.21 -45.17 -9.22
N PRO A 9 16.28 -45.95 -9.45
CA PRO A 9 16.19 -47.41 -9.44
C PRO A 9 15.80 -47.95 -8.04
N PRO A 10 15.03 -49.06 -7.97
CA PRO A 10 14.47 -49.60 -6.72
C PRO A 10 15.50 -49.97 -5.65
N ASN A 11 16.77 -50.17 -6.03
CA ASN A 11 17.86 -50.53 -5.12
C ASN A 11 18.37 -49.37 -4.25
N GLU A 12 18.10 -48.11 -4.63
CA GLU A 12 18.49 -46.92 -3.83
C GLU A 12 17.36 -46.44 -2.92
N ILE A 13 16.11 -46.81 -3.23
CA ILE A 13 14.90 -46.35 -2.51
C ILE A 13 14.74 -47.10 -1.18
N ALA A 14 14.97 -48.41 -1.15
CA ALA A 14 14.78 -49.24 0.05
C ALA A 14 15.61 -48.76 1.27
N PRO A 15 16.93 -48.53 1.19
CA PRO A 15 17.72 -48.04 2.33
C PRO A 15 17.38 -46.59 2.72
N ALA A 16 16.97 -45.75 1.76
CA ALA A 16 16.51 -44.40 2.05
C ALA A 16 15.17 -44.40 2.81
N LEU A 17 14.24 -45.31 2.48
CA LEU A 17 12.96 -45.47 3.16
C LEU A 17 13.11 -45.97 4.61
N GLU A 18 14.09 -46.86 4.89
CA GLU A 18 14.40 -47.31 6.25
C GLU A 18 14.77 -46.15 7.19
N LEU A 19 15.47 -45.13 6.68
CA LEU A 19 15.82 -43.93 7.46
C LEU A 19 14.58 -43.10 7.87
N PHE A 20 13.48 -43.20 7.13
CA PHE A 20 12.24 -42.48 7.42
C PHE A 20 11.26 -43.28 8.27
N GLU A 21 11.45 -44.59 8.47
CA GLU A 21 10.53 -45.44 9.25
C GLU A 21 10.40 -44.96 10.71
N GLY A 22 11.53 -44.60 11.33
CA GLY A 22 11.55 -44.02 12.68
C GLY A 22 10.82 -42.67 12.74
N PHE A 23 10.96 -41.84 11.70
CA PHE A 23 10.28 -40.56 11.61
C PHE A 23 8.76 -40.71 11.45
N VAL A 24 8.30 -41.57 10.54
CA VAL A 24 6.86 -41.84 10.34
C VAL A 24 6.22 -42.40 11.61
N THR A 25 6.92 -43.29 12.33
CA THR A 25 6.43 -43.83 13.60
C THR A 25 6.23 -42.74 14.67
N VAL A 26 7.14 -41.76 14.73
CA VAL A 26 7.00 -40.59 15.61
C VAL A 26 5.82 -39.71 15.18
N LEU A 27 5.60 -39.50 13.88
CA LEU A 27 4.46 -38.72 13.39
C LEU A 27 3.11 -39.31 13.84
N LEU A 28 2.96 -40.65 13.83
CA LEU A 28 1.74 -41.31 14.30
C LEU A 28 1.48 -41.06 15.80
N GLN A 29 2.53 -41.07 16.62
CA GLN A 29 2.43 -40.76 18.04
C GLN A 29 2.07 -39.29 18.28
N VAL A 30 2.68 -38.38 17.50
CA VAL A 30 2.45 -36.93 17.58
C VAL A 30 1.01 -36.58 17.19
N TYR A 31 0.44 -37.26 16.19
CA TYR A 31 -0.95 -37.01 15.76
C TYR A 31 -1.97 -37.22 16.88
N GLY A 32 -1.78 -38.25 17.71
CA GLY A 32 -2.64 -38.54 18.86
C GLY A 32 -2.37 -37.66 20.08
N ALA A 33 -1.12 -37.24 20.30
CA ALA A 33 -0.70 -36.53 21.51
C ALA A 33 -0.84 -34.99 21.44
N PHE A 34 -0.65 -34.38 20.27
CA PHE A 34 -0.63 -32.92 20.13
C PHE A 34 -1.94 -32.37 19.58
N GLN A 35 -2.37 -31.19 20.05
CA GLN A 35 -3.63 -30.54 19.62
C GLN A 35 -3.48 -29.52 18.50
N SER A 36 -2.25 -29.27 18.02
CA SER A 36 -1.98 -28.27 16.98
C SER A 36 -2.58 -28.67 15.62
N ILE A 37 -3.52 -27.86 15.10
CA ILE A 37 -4.21 -28.10 13.82
C ILE A 37 -3.23 -28.08 12.62
N PRO A 38 -2.31 -27.10 12.46
CA PRO A 38 -1.35 -27.10 11.35
C PRO A 38 -0.45 -28.35 11.34
N CYS A 39 -0.08 -28.84 12.52
CA CYS A 39 0.74 -30.04 12.66
C CYS A 39 -0.03 -31.29 12.21
N LYS A 40 -1.27 -31.47 12.68
CA LYS A 40 -2.14 -32.57 12.23
C LYS A 40 -2.41 -32.53 10.72
N ARG A 41 -2.62 -31.33 10.16
CA ARG A 41 -2.78 -31.11 8.71
C ARG A 41 -1.54 -31.56 7.94
N ALA A 42 -0.34 -31.18 8.38
CA ALA A 42 0.91 -31.59 7.76
C ALA A 42 1.13 -33.11 7.85
N ILE A 43 0.80 -33.73 8.99
CA ILE A 43 0.90 -35.18 9.18
C ILE A 43 -0.03 -35.92 8.21
N LEU A 44 -1.30 -35.52 8.10
CA LEU A 44 -2.23 -36.11 7.14
C LEU A 44 -1.76 -35.92 5.69
N GLY A 45 -1.17 -34.77 5.36
CA GLY A 45 -0.57 -34.51 4.06
C GLY A 45 0.57 -35.48 3.73
N VAL A 46 1.54 -35.66 4.65
CA VAL A 46 2.63 -36.64 4.48
C VAL A 46 2.08 -38.05 4.33
N MET A 47 1.09 -38.44 5.15
CA MET A 47 0.44 -39.75 5.07
C MET A 47 -0.39 -39.97 3.80
N CYS A 48 -0.73 -38.90 3.06
CA CYS A 48 -1.33 -38.99 1.72
C CYS A 48 -0.29 -39.13 0.60
N GLU A 49 0.90 -38.53 0.75
CA GLU A 49 1.96 -38.61 -0.26
C GLU A 49 2.64 -39.99 -0.27
N LEU A 50 2.86 -40.62 0.88
CA LEU A 50 3.49 -41.95 0.93
C LEU A 50 2.76 -42.99 0.06
N PRO A 51 1.42 -43.16 0.15
CA PRO A 51 0.72 -44.12 -0.69
C PRO A 51 0.56 -43.66 -2.15
N ARG A 52 0.62 -42.35 -2.43
CA ARG A 52 0.64 -41.83 -3.81
C ARG A 52 1.93 -42.19 -4.54
N ASP A 53 3.05 -42.19 -3.83
CA ASP A 53 4.37 -42.57 -4.34
C ASP A 53 4.59 -44.10 -4.38
N GLY A 54 3.54 -44.89 -4.10
CA GLY A 54 3.56 -46.35 -4.23
C GLY A 54 4.01 -47.11 -2.99
N ILE A 55 4.14 -46.46 -1.83
CA ILE A 55 4.44 -47.13 -0.56
C ILE A 55 3.18 -47.83 -0.04
N ILE A 56 3.32 -49.10 0.37
CA ILE A 56 2.21 -49.91 0.86
C ILE A 56 1.72 -49.34 2.20
N TYR A 57 0.44 -48.94 2.26
CA TYR A 57 -0.14 -48.31 3.46
C TYR A 57 0.02 -49.15 4.74
N ALA A 58 -0.06 -50.48 4.63
CA ALA A 58 0.13 -51.38 5.77
C ALA A 58 1.54 -51.32 6.40
N MET A 59 2.55 -50.80 5.68
CA MET A 59 3.88 -50.54 6.23
C MET A 59 3.92 -49.22 7.00
N ALA A 60 3.16 -48.21 6.56
CA ALA A 60 3.12 -46.89 7.18
C ALA A 60 2.28 -46.86 8.47
N ASP A 61 1.15 -47.58 8.50
CA ASP A 61 0.30 -47.72 9.71
C ASP A 61 -0.13 -49.18 9.93
N PRO A 62 0.80 -50.05 10.38
CA PRO A 62 0.55 -51.49 10.52
C PRO A 62 -0.54 -51.82 11.55
N LYS A 63 -0.73 -50.94 12.55
CA LYS A 63 -1.70 -51.11 13.63
C LYS A 63 -3.01 -50.35 13.41
N LYS A 64 -3.17 -49.66 12.28
CA LYS A 64 -4.34 -48.82 11.96
C LYS A 64 -4.64 -47.75 13.02
N VAL A 65 -3.62 -47.29 13.75
CA VAL A 65 -3.79 -46.35 14.87
C VAL A 65 -4.24 -44.99 14.37
N LEU A 66 -3.65 -44.52 13.27
CA LEU A 66 -4.05 -43.27 12.63
C LEU A 66 -5.44 -43.40 12.02
N PHE A 67 -5.69 -44.52 11.33
CA PHE A 67 -6.99 -44.79 10.72
C PHE A 67 -8.13 -44.79 11.74
N GLU A 68 -7.95 -45.44 12.90
CA GLU A 68 -8.93 -45.45 13.99
C GLU A 68 -9.08 -44.05 14.62
N ALA A 69 -7.99 -43.34 14.85
CA ALA A 69 -8.04 -41.97 15.38
C ALA A 69 -8.80 -41.02 14.46
N VAL A 70 -8.60 -41.11 13.16
CA VAL A 70 -9.31 -40.33 12.13
C VAL A 70 -10.79 -40.72 12.07
N THR A 71 -11.09 -42.02 12.11
CA THR A 71 -12.48 -42.52 12.09
C THR A 71 -13.25 -42.06 13.34
N THR A 72 -12.59 -42.05 14.51
CA THR A 72 -13.18 -41.56 15.76
C THR A 72 -13.50 -40.06 15.69
N GLN A 73 -12.66 -39.26 15.01
CA GLN A 73 -12.90 -37.83 14.80
C GLN A 73 -14.10 -37.55 13.89
N LEU A 74 -14.44 -38.47 12.98
CA LEU A 74 -15.63 -38.37 12.12
C LEU A 74 -16.93 -38.68 12.88
N TYR A 75 -16.86 -39.50 13.94
CA TYR A 75 -18.03 -39.86 14.76
C TYR A 75 -18.53 -38.73 15.68
N ASP A 76 -17.73 -37.70 15.96
CA ASP A 76 -18.20 -36.50 16.67
C ASP A 76 -17.58 -35.21 16.09
N PRO A 77 -18.22 -34.61 15.07
CA PRO A 77 -17.74 -33.38 14.45
C PRO A 77 -17.88 -32.15 15.37
N GLY A 78 -18.56 -32.26 16.52
CA GLY A 78 -18.68 -31.18 17.50
C GLY A 78 -17.45 -31.07 18.41
N VAL A 79 -16.89 -32.22 18.80
CA VAL A 79 -15.71 -32.35 19.68
C VAL A 79 -14.40 -32.45 18.88
N GLY A 80 -14.46 -32.90 17.62
CA GLY A 80 -13.30 -32.97 16.71
C GLY A 80 -12.84 -31.62 16.15
N ASN A 81 -11.60 -31.58 15.64
CA ASN A 81 -11.05 -30.41 14.95
C ASN A 81 -11.73 -30.23 13.58
N LYS A 82 -12.79 -29.43 13.54
CA LYS A 82 -13.65 -29.16 12.35
C LYS A 82 -12.83 -28.76 11.11
N GLU A 83 -11.76 -28.00 11.31
CA GLU A 83 -10.87 -27.53 10.25
C GLU A 83 -10.01 -28.61 9.57
N LEU A 84 -10.02 -29.85 10.08
CA LEU A 84 -9.28 -31.00 9.50
C LEU A 84 -10.15 -31.92 8.63
N LEU A 85 -11.47 -31.67 8.56
CA LEU A 85 -12.41 -32.57 7.87
C LEU A 85 -12.10 -32.72 6.38
N THR A 86 -11.62 -31.67 5.71
CA THR A 86 -11.26 -31.72 4.29
C THR A 86 -10.02 -32.60 4.05
N GLU A 87 -9.02 -32.50 4.92
CA GLU A 87 -7.80 -33.31 4.83
C GLU A 87 -8.05 -34.76 5.24
N ILE A 88 -8.95 -35.00 6.19
CA ILE A 88 -9.45 -36.33 6.50
C ILE A 88 -10.15 -36.96 5.30
N ALA A 89 -11.00 -36.21 4.59
CA ALA A 89 -11.65 -36.68 3.37
C ALA A 89 -10.63 -37.01 2.27
N LEU A 90 -9.61 -36.17 2.05
CA LEU A 90 -8.51 -36.45 1.12
C LEU A 90 -7.75 -37.72 1.48
N TYR A 91 -7.46 -37.91 2.76
CA TYR A 91 -6.79 -39.10 3.27
C TYR A 91 -7.63 -40.37 3.01
N LEU A 92 -8.94 -40.36 3.31
CA LEU A 92 -9.83 -41.49 3.03
C LEU A 92 -9.92 -41.80 1.51
N ILE A 93 -9.90 -40.79 0.66
CA ILE A 93 -9.87 -40.97 -0.81
C ILE A 93 -8.58 -41.67 -1.26
N VAL A 94 -7.42 -41.26 -0.73
CA VAL A 94 -6.13 -41.90 -1.04
C VAL A 94 -6.11 -43.36 -0.57
N LEU A 95 -6.69 -43.65 0.59
CA LEU A 95 -6.85 -45.02 1.07
C LEU A 95 -7.81 -45.86 0.21
N ALA A 96 -8.86 -45.24 -0.34
CA ALA A 96 -9.76 -45.91 -1.26
C ALA A 96 -9.08 -46.21 -2.62
N ARG A 97 -8.27 -45.28 -3.14
CA ARG A 97 -7.45 -45.48 -4.35
C ARG A 97 -6.44 -46.63 -4.20
N THR A 98 -5.89 -46.78 -3.01
CA THR A 98 -4.93 -47.85 -2.68
C THR A 98 -5.61 -49.15 -2.24
N THR A 99 -6.94 -49.26 -2.40
CA THR A 99 -7.78 -50.44 -2.09
C THR A 99 -7.83 -50.86 -0.62
N VAL A 100 -7.31 -50.03 0.29
CA VAL A 100 -7.37 -50.26 1.75
C VAL A 100 -8.81 -50.15 2.25
N ILE A 101 -9.58 -49.23 1.67
CA ILE A 101 -10.98 -48.93 1.99
C ILE A 101 -11.81 -49.07 0.72
N LYS A 102 -13.08 -49.49 0.84
CA LYS A 102 -14.00 -49.50 -0.32
C LYS A 102 -14.60 -48.11 -0.52
N TYR A 103 -14.74 -47.68 -1.77
CA TYR A 103 -15.39 -46.40 -2.10
C TYR A 103 -16.84 -46.28 -1.56
N ASP A 104 -17.56 -47.39 -1.42
CA ASP A 104 -18.87 -47.41 -0.75
C ASP A 104 -18.82 -46.90 0.71
N GLN A 105 -17.74 -47.21 1.44
CA GLN A 105 -17.56 -46.72 2.81
C GLN A 105 -17.31 -45.20 2.82
N VAL A 106 -16.54 -44.67 1.85
CA VAL A 106 -16.30 -43.23 1.72
C VAL A 106 -17.61 -42.49 1.38
N SER A 107 -18.45 -43.06 0.52
CA SER A 107 -19.77 -42.51 0.20
C SER A 107 -20.72 -42.50 1.40
N ARG A 108 -20.69 -43.53 2.26
CA ARG A 108 -21.46 -43.55 3.52
C ARG A 108 -21.00 -42.49 4.51
N VAL A 109 -19.69 -42.28 4.62
CA VAL A 109 -19.14 -41.19 5.44
C VAL A 109 -19.65 -39.83 4.97
N ALA A 110 -19.69 -39.59 3.64
CA ALA A 110 -20.25 -38.36 3.10
C ALA A 110 -21.74 -38.17 3.47
N VAL A 111 -22.54 -39.26 3.43
CA VAL A 111 -23.94 -39.25 3.86
C VAL A 111 -24.09 -38.90 5.35
N GLU A 112 -23.34 -39.59 6.22
CA GLU A 112 -23.37 -39.34 7.67
C GLU A 112 -22.95 -37.91 8.03
N LEU A 113 -21.96 -37.36 7.32
CA LEU A 113 -21.52 -35.98 7.47
C LEU A 113 -22.61 -34.97 7.10
N ILE A 114 -23.30 -35.17 5.96
CA ILE A 114 -24.45 -34.34 5.57
C ILE A 114 -25.57 -34.44 6.60
N GLU A 115 -25.80 -35.62 7.16
CA GLU A 115 -26.87 -35.80 8.14
C GLU A 115 -26.64 -35.02 9.44
N ARG A 116 -25.38 -34.85 9.84
CA ARG A 116 -24.96 -34.20 11.09
C ARG A 116 -24.60 -32.72 10.94
N ALA A 117 -24.85 -32.13 9.77
CA ALA A 117 -24.56 -30.72 9.53
C ALA A 117 -25.35 -29.81 10.49
N THR A 118 -24.64 -28.95 11.23
CA THR A 118 -25.17 -27.93 12.16
C THR A 118 -24.58 -26.57 11.81
N GLN A 119 -25.21 -25.45 12.17
CA GLN A 119 -24.88 -24.10 11.67
C GLN A 119 -23.40 -23.70 11.87
N ASN A 120 -22.73 -24.26 12.88
CA ASN A 120 -21.34 -23.99 13.21
C ASN A 120 -20.31 -24.83 12.41
N ASN A 121 -20.75 -25.89 11.72
CA ASN A 121 -19.86 -26.88 11.09
C ASN A 121 -20.18 -27.10 9.59
N VAL A 122 -21.22 -26.44 9.05
CA VAL A 122 -21.71 -26.75 7.69
C VAL A 122 -20.64 -26.44 6.64
N ASN A 123 -19.86 -25.37 6.79
CA ASN A 123 -18.87 -24.98 5.80
C ASN A 123 -17.76 -26.02 5.66
N GLU A 124 -17.26 -26.54 6.78
CA GLU A 124 -16.20 -27.53 6.86
C GLU A 124 -16.69 -28.91 6.39
N ILE A 125 -17.91 -29.28 6.79
CA ILE A 125 -18.58 -30.52 6.37
C ILE A 125 -18.81 -30.52 4.86
N LEU A 126 -19.40 -29.46 4.31
CA LEU A 126 -19.67 -29.38 2.87
C LEU A 126 -18.37 -29.30 2.06
N SER A 127 -17.30 -28.69 2.59
CA SER A 127 -15.98 -28.70 1.94
C SER A 127 -15.37 -30.10 1.89
N ALA A 128 -15.55 -30.91 2.94
CA ALA A 128 -15.12 -32.32 2.93
C ALA A 128 -15.92 -33.15 1.92
N VAL A 129 -17.24 -32.95 1.87
CA VAL A 129 -18.15 -33.63 0.92
C VAL A 129 -17.84 -33.22 -0.53
N GLU A 130 -17.48 -31.95 -0.77
CA GLU A 130 -17.08 -31.43 -2.09
C GLU A 130 -15.92 -32.24 -2.68
N VAL A 131 -14.88 -32.49 -1.89
CA VAL A 131 -13.71 -33.27 -2.32
C VAL A 131 -14.08 -34.73 -2.61
N ILE A 132 -14.94 -35.34 -1.78
CA ILE A 132 -15.43 -36.71 -2.01
C ILE A 132 -16.24 -36.79 -3.30
N LEU A 133 -17.09 -35.80 -3.57
CA LEU A 133 -17.90 -35.74 -4.78
C LEU A 133 -17.04 -35.54 -6.03
N LEU A 134 -15.99 -34.72 -5.97
CA LEU A 134 -15.05 -34.56 -7.08
C LEU A 134 -14.39 -35.90 -7.45
N GLU A 135 -13.97 -36.68 -6.46
CA GLU A 135 -13.43 -38.02 -6.71
C GLU A 135 -14.49 -38.96 -7.29
N THR A 136 -15.66 -39.04 -6.64
CA THR A 136 -16.73 -40.00 -6.95
C THR A 136 -17.35 -39.76 -8.34
N LEU A 137 -17.60 -38.48 -8.69
CA LEU A 137 -18.29 -38.09 -9.92
C LEU A 137 -17.33 -37.93 -11.11
N PHE A 138 -16.13 -37.36 -10.91
CA PHE A 138 -15.24 -37.02 -12.03
C PHE A 138 -14.11 -38.02 -12.25
N VAL A 139 -13.49 -38.49 -11.16
CA VAL A 139 -12.37 -39.44 -11.26
C VAL A 139 -12.90 -40.87 -11.45
N GLN A 140 -13.85 -41.29 -10.60
CA GLN A 140 -14.43 -42.63 -10.69
C GLN A 140 -15.58 -42.74 -11.71
N ARG A 141 -16.22 -41.62 -12.05
CA ARG A 141 -17.42 -41.57 -12.92
C ARG A 141 -18.54 -42.51 -12.45
N SER A 142 -18.79 -42.52 -11.14
CA SER A 142 -19.92 -43.24 -10.55
C SER A 142 -21.10 -42.30 -10.31
N ASP A 143 -22.32 -42.83 -10.32
CA ASP A 143 -23.55 -42.00 -10.33
C ASP A 143 -23.84 -41.29 -8.99
N GLY A 144 -23.11 -41.60 -7.91
CA GLY A 144 -23.21 -40.89 -6.63
C GLY A 144 -24.61 -40.90 -5.97
N GLN A 145 -25.52 -41.79 -6.39
CA GLN A 145 -26.96 -41.75 -6.03
C GLN A 145 -27.24 -41.76 -4.52
N MET A 146 -26.40 -42.46 -3.74
CA MET A 146 -26.52 -42.50 -2.28
C MET A 146 -26.35 -41.12 -1.64
N ILE A 147 -25.38 -40.33 -2.13
CA ILE A 147 -25.11 -38.98 -1.62
C ILE A 147 -26.18 -38.02 -2.16
N TYR A 148 -26.57 -38.16 -3.43
CA TYR A 148 -27.58 -37.32 -4.08
C TYR A 148 -28.94 -37.37 -3.37
N SER A 149 -29.43 -38.56 -3.00
CA SER A 149 -30.75 -38.70 -2.39
C SER A 149 -30.87 -38.03 -1.02
N VAL A 150 -29.83 -38.13 -0.19
CA VAL A 150 -29.73 -37.49 1.12
C VAL A 150 -29.50 -35.98 0.98
N PHE A 151 -28.67 -35.57 0.03
CA PHE A 151 -28.45 -34.15 -0.25
C PHE A 151 -29.73 -33.46 -0.72
N ARG A 152 -30.53 -34.10 -1.59
CA ARG A 152 -31.81 -33.59 -2.06
C ARG A 152 -32.78 -33.34 -0.91
N SER A 153 -32.92 -34.31 0.01
CA SER A 153 -33.88 -34.20 1.13
C SER A 153 -33.51 -33.11 2.15
N LYS A 154 -32.21 -32.82 2.35
CA LYS A 154 -31.73 -31.77 3.27
C LYS A 154 -31.41 -30.43 2.60
N SER A 155 -31.50 -30.35 1.26
CA SER A 155 -31.04 -29.21 0.47
C SER A 155 -31.59 -27.86 0.94
N THR A 156 -32.90 -27.78 1.25
CA THR A 156 -33.57 -26.55 1.71
C THR A 156 -33.00 -26.03 3.03
N ASN A 157 -32.71 -26.94 3.98
CA ASN A 157 -32.06 -26.61 5.24
C ASN A 157 -30.59 -26.22 5.04
N LEU A 158 -29.86 -26.93 4.17
CA LEU A 158 -28.46 -26.61 3.86
C LEU A 158 -28.31 -25.24 3.20
N PHE A 159 -29.24 -24.83 2.34
CA PHE A 159 -29.26 -23.49 1.78
C PHE A 159 -29.45 -22.40 2.85
N LYS A 160 -30.33 -22.63 3.84
CA LYS A 160 -30.52 -21.71 4.99
C LYS A 160 -29.26 -21.58 5.85
N MET A 161 -28.46 -22.64 5.96
CA MET A 161 -27.25 -22.66 6.79
C MET A 161 -26.01 -22.14 6.06
N SER A 162 -25.79 -22.55 4.81
CA SER A 162 -24.68 -22.10 3.95
C SER A 162 -25.05 -22.13 2.47
N SER A 163 -25.45 -20.99 1.91
CA SER A 163 -25.92 -20.92 0.51
C SER A 163 -24.81 -21.11 -0.52
N GLN A 164 -23.62 -20.51 -0.34
CA GLN A 164 -22.50 -20.60 -1.30
C GLN A 164 -22.04 -22.05 -1.56
N ARG A 165 -21.74 -22.81 -0.49
CA ARG A 165 -21.23 -24.18 -0.61
C ARG A 165 -22.27 -25.14 -1.17
N THR A 166 -23.53 -24.96 -0.77
CA THR A 166 -24.66 -25.75 -1.29
C THR A 166 -24.82 -25.55 -2.81
N LEU A 167 -24.68 -24.32 -3.31
CA LEU A 167 -24.68 -24.03 -4.76
C LEU A 167 -23.54 -24.73 -5.51
N LEU A 168 -22.32 -24.75 -4.94
CA LEU A 168 -21.18 -25.43 -5.56
C LEU A 168 -21.42 -26.94 -5.66
N LEU A 169 -21.98 -27.57 -4.63
CA LEU A 169 -22.32 -29.00 -4.68
C LEU A 169 -23.40 -29.30 -5.73
N TRP A 170 -24.44 -28.47 -5.83
CA TRP A 170 -25.42 -28.58 -6.91
C TRP A 170 -24.79 -28.41 -8.29
N THR A 171 -23.83 -27.50 -8.44
CA THR A 171 -23.08 -27.33 -9.70
C THR A 171 -22.35 -28.61 -10.10
N LEU A 172 -21.72 -29.31 -9.15
CA LEU A 172 -21.03 -30.57 -9.43
C LEU A 172 -21.99 -31.66 -9.90
N PHE A 173 -23.16 -31.83 -9.26
CA PHE A 173 -24.18 -32.80 -9.67
C PHE A 173 -24.80 -32.46 -11.04
N LEU A 174 -25.10 -31.18 -11.29
CA LEU A 174 -25.61 -30.75 -12.59
C LEU A 174 -24.58 -30.95 -13.71
N HIS A 175 -23.30 -30.72 -13.43
CA HIS A 175 -22.24 -30.94 -14.41
C HIS A 175 -21.99 -32.43 -14.67
N SER A 176 -22.02 -33.29 -13.63
CA SER A 176 -21.84 -34.73 -13.80
C SER A 176 -22.99 -35.38 -14.58
N SER A 177 -24.22 -34.91 -14.37
CA SER A 177 -25.41 -35.43 -15.04
C SER A 177 -25.53 -35.02 -16.51
N ARG A 178 -24.74 -34.05 -16.99
CA ARG A 178 -24.75 -33.58 -18.38
C ARG A 178 -24.61 -34.69 -19.43
N ASN A 179 -23.99 -35.81 -19.08
CA ASN A 179 -23.80 -36.94 -19.99
C ASN A 179 -25.09 -37.76 -20.24
N ASP A 180 -26.10 -37.66 -19.37
CA ASP A 180 -27.40 -38.33 -19.52
C ASP A 180 -28.55 -37.31 -19.44
N GLU A 181 -29.20 -37.04 -20.57
CA GLU A 181 -30.23 -36.00 -20.71
C GLU A 181 -31.43 -36.19 -19.76
N ASN A 182 -31.82 -37.44 -19.48
CA ASN A 182 -32.94 -37.73 -18.59
C ASN A 182 -32.58 -37.44 -17.12
N SER A 183 -31.37 -37.85 -16.69
CA SER A 183 -30.88 -37.51 -15.35
C SER A 183 -30.64 -36.00 -15.22
N TRP A 184 -30.10 -35.35 -16.25
CA TRP A 184 -29.79 -33.93 -16.24
C TRP A 184 -31.03 -33.06 -16.10
N SER A 185 -32.10 -33.40 -16.84
CA SER A 185 -33.39 -32.72 -16.73
C SER A 185 -34.02 -32.92 -15.36
N SER A 186 -34.05 -34.16 -14.84
CA SER A 186 -34.57 -34.46 -13.50
C SER A 186 -33.82 -33.72 -12.40
N MET A 187 -32.48 -33.74 -12.43
CA MET A 187 -31.65 -33.04 -11.42
C MET A 187 -31.79 -31.52 -11.50
N SER A 188 -31.99 -30.98 -12.70
CA SER A 188 -32.25 -29.54 -12.88
C SER A 188 -33.60 -29.12 -12.31
N ILE A 189 -34.64 -29.98 -12.40
CA ILE A 189 -35.94 -29.74 -11.76
C ILE A 189 -35.81 -29.74 -10.24
N ASP A 190 -35.09 -30.74 -9.70
CA ASP A 190 -34.88 -30.89 -8.26
C ASP A 190 -34.11 -29.70 -7.68
N PHE A 191 -33.06 -29.25 -8.36
CA PHE A 191 -32.31 -28.06 -7.98
C PHE A 191 -33.19 -26.80 -7.98
N PHE A 192 -33.94 -26.57 -9.08
CA PHE A 192 -34.75 -25.36 -9.20
C PHE A 192 -35.87 -25.33 -8.15
N ALA A 193 -36.48 -26.47 -7.84
CA ALA A 193 -37.45 -26.59 -6.75
C ALA A 193 -36.83 -26.18 -5.40
N ALA A 194 -35.70 -26.76 -5.02
CA ALA A 194 -35.01 -26.44 -3.77
C ALA A 194 -34.54 -24.98 -3.69
N TYR A 195 -34.01 -24.43 -4.79
CA TYR A 195 -33.60 -23.04 -4.86
C TYR A 195 -34.80 -22.08 -4.80
N SER A 196 -35.92 -22.45 -5.42
CA SER A 196 -37.14 -21.62 -5.43
C SER A 196 -37.73 -21.45 -4.04
N GLU A 197 -37.82 -22.54 -3.27
CA GLU A 197 -38.27 -22.55 -1.88
C GLU A 197 -37.33 -21.73 -0.98
N PHE A 198 -36.01 -21.92 -1.14
CA PHE A 198 -35.01 -21.11 -0.44
C PHE A 198 -35.15 -19.61 -0.74
N SER A 199 -35.33 -19.26 -2.01
CA SER A 199 -35.46 -17.87 -2.45
C SER A 199 -36.73 -17.21 -1.91
N THR A 200 -37.83 -17.94 -1.73
CA THR A 200 -39.10 -17.36 -1.25
C THR A 200 -39.17 -17.21 0.28
N GLU A 201 -38.45 -18.03 1.05
CA GLU A 201 -38.59 -18.09 2.51
C GLU A 201 -37.55 -17.29 3.32
N CYS A 202 -36.46 -16.82 2.71
CA CYS A 202 -35.27 -16.39 3.47
C CYS A 202 -35.13 -14.88 3.74
N SER A 203 -34.59 -14.56 4.93
CA SER A 203 -34.20 -13.22 5.38
C SER A 203 -32.78 -12.81 4.90
N GLU A 204 -32.44 -11.52 5.05
CA GLU A 204 -31.22 -10.87 4.54
C GLU A 204 -29.89 -11.58 4.91
N SER A 205 -29.84 -12.26 6.06
CA SER A 205 -28.64 -12.92 6.60
C SER A 205 -28.31 -14.28 5.97
N ALA A 206 -29.24 -14.91 5.24
CA ALA A 206 -29.03 -16.23 4.62
C ALA A 206 -28.34 -16.16 3.24
N PHE A 207 -28.32 -14.98 2.62
CA PHE A 207 -27.77 -14.76 1.28
C PHE A 207 -26.25 -14.47 1.30
N ASN A 208 -25.46 -15.38 1.88
CA ASN A 208 -23.99 -15.29 1.92
C ASN A 208 -23.33 -16.01 0.74
N HIS A 209 -23.78 -15.72 -0.49
CA HIS A 209 -23.20 -16.29 -1.71
C HIS A 209 -22.81 -15.20 -2.70
N SER A 210 -21.87 -15.57 -3.57
CA SER A 210 -21.38 -14.76 -4.67
C SER A 210 -22.27 -14.88 -5.90
N VAL A 211 -22.32 -13.83 -6.72
CA VAL A 211 -23.03 -13.82 -8.02
C VAL A 211 -22.59 -15.00 -8.88
N PHE A 212 -21.28 -15.22 -8.93
CA PHE A 212 -20.65 -16.19 -9.81
C PHE A 212 -21.09 -17.61 -9.49
N ALA A 213 -21.26 -17.96 -8.22
CA ALA A 213 -21.72 -19.30 -7.84
C ALA A 213 -23.14 -19.58 -8.38
N VAL A 214 -24.08 -18.65 -8.19
CA VAL A 214 -25.47 -18.81 -8.67
C VAL A 214 -25.53 -18.84 -10.19
N VAL A 215 -24.86 -17.89 -10.85
CA VAL A 215 -24.84 -17.80 -12.31
C VAL A 215 -24.23 -19.05 -12.95
N THR A 216 -23.14 -19.56 -12.38
CA THR A 216 -22.51 -20.81 -12.86
C THR A 216 -23.44 -22.00 -12.68
N THR A 217 -24.12 -22.09 -11.53
CA THR A 217 -25.10 -23.16 -11.26
C THR A 217 -26.25 -23.10 -12.28
N PHE A 218 -26.82 -21.92 -12.54
CA PHE A 218 -27.88 -21.74 -13.53
C PHE A 218 -27.44 -22.03 -14.96
N ALA A 219 -26.20 -21.70 -15.32
CA ALA A 219 -25.63 -22.04 -16.63
C ALA A 219 -25.44 -23.56 -16.82
N CYS A 220 -25.34 -24.33 -15.73
CA CYS A 220 -25.25 -25.79 -15.76
C CYS A 220 -26.60 -26.52 -15.81
N MET A 221 -27.74 -25.80 -15.68
CA MET A 221 -29.07 -26.43 -15.77
C MET A 221 -29.40 -26.85 -17.20
N ALA A 222 -30.23 -27.90 -17.32
CA ALA A 222 -30.76 -28.36 -18.60
C ALA A 222 -31.63 -27.28 -19.27
N PRO A 223 -31.46 -27.00 -20.58
CA PRO A 223 -32.33 -26.08 -21.32
C PRO A 223 -33.82 -26.46 -21.28
N ALA A 224 -34.13 -27.73 -21.00
CA ALA A 224 -35.48 -28.23 -20.77
C ALA A 224 -36.19 -27.52 -19.59
N MET A 225 -35.45 -27.02 -18.59
CA MET A 225 -36.01 -26.26 -17.46
C MET A 225 -36.68 -24.97 -17.86
N TYR A 226 -36.20 -24.33 -18.93
CA TYR A 226 -36.79 -23.11 -19.45
C TYR A 226 -38.00 -23.39 -20.37
N ARG A 227 -38.47 -24.65 -20.42
CA ARG A 227 -39.60 -25.09 -21.25
C ARG A 227 -40.54 -25.95 -20.39
N PRO A 228 -41.43 -25.35 -19.56
CA PRO A 228 -41.93 -23.96 -19.66
C PRO A 228 -41.16 -22.93 -18.80
N VAL A 229 -41.07 -21.67 -19.29
CA VAL A 229 -40.43 -20.53 -18.59
C VAL A 229 -41.22 -20.09 -17.34
N ASP A 230 -42.45 -20.56 -17.17
CA ASP A 230 -43.41 -20.09 -16.17
C ASP A 230 -42.90 -20.11 -14.73
N GLY A 231 -42.18 -21.17 -14.32
CA GLY A 231 -41.62 -21.27 -12.97
C GLY A 231 -40.52 -20.26 -12.70
N VAL A 232 -39.61 -20.07 -13.67
CA VAL A 232 -38.51 -19.10 -13.58
C VAL A 232 -39.05 -17.67 -13.61
N PHE A 233 -40.04 -17.41 -14.46
CA PHE A 233 -40.68 -16.10 -14.54
C PHE A 233 -41.49 -15.76 -13.29
N HIS A 234 -42.22 -16.72 -12.71
CA HIS A 234 -42.97 -16.50 -11.47
C HIS A 234 -42.04 -16.13 -10.30
N LEU A 235 -40.88 -16.77 -10.23
CA LEU A 235 -39.87 -16.42 -9.22
C LEU A 235 -39.27 -15.03 -9.46
N LEU A 236 -38.98 -14.67 -10.71
CA LEU A 236 -38.57 -13.31 -11.08
C LEU A 236 -39.64 -12.28 -10.70
N GLN A 237 -40.91 -12.56 -11.01
CA GLN A 237 -42.04 -11.70 -10.68
C GLN A 237 -42.15 -11.47 -9.17
N ASN A 238 -42.07 -12.54 -8.37
CA ASN A 238 -42.13 -12.44 -6.91
C ASN A 238 -40.95 -11.66 -6.33
N SER A 239 -39.73 -11.85 -6.87
CA SER A 239 -38.54 -11.13 -6.43
C SER A 239 -38.59 -9.62 -6.74
N VAL A 240 -39.37 -9.21 -7.74
CA VAL A 240 -39.41 -7.83 -8.25
C VAL A 240 -40.67 -7.08 -7.82
N ALA A 241 -41.77 -7.78 -7.50
CA ALA A 241 -43.07 -7.18 -7.20
C ALA A 241 -43.24 -6.71 -5.74
N HIS A 242 -42.54 -7.30 -4.77
CA HIS A 242 -42.66 -6.92 -3.36
C HIS A 242 -41.68 -5.79 -2.99
N GLU A 243 -42.19 -4.57 -2.80
CA GLU A 243 -41.39 -3.40 -2.39
C GLU A 243 -40.87 -3.50 -0.94
N ASP A 244 -41.48 -4.33 -0.11
CA ASP A 244 -41.14 -4.55 1.31
C ASP A 244 -39.84 -5.36 1.53
N ILE A 245 -39.30 -5.99 0.48
CA ILE A 245 -38.07 -6.80 0.56
C ILE A 245 -36.85 -5.88 0.47
N PRO A 246 -35.82 -6.05 1.33
CA PRO A 246 -34.59 -5.27 1.26
C PRO A 246 -33.92 -5.38 -0.12
N LEU A 247 -33.35 -4.27 -0.58
CA LEU A 247 -32.72 -4.16 -1.91
C LEU A 247 -31.61 -5.20 -2.14
N SER A 248 -30.89 -5.57 -1.09
CA SER A 248 -29.81 -6.58 -1.14
C SER A 248 -30.33 -7.95 -1.56
N VAL A 249 -31.45 -8.41 -1.00
CA VAL A 249 -32.11 -9.68 -1.33
C VAL A 249 -32.70 -9.61 -2.73
N ARG A 250 -33.33 -8.48 -3.06
CA ARG A 250 -33.91 -8.23 -4.39
C ARG A 250 -32.87 -8.38 -5.51
N LEU A 251 -31.68 -7.81 -5.32
CA LEU A 251 -30.59 -7.91 -6.29
C LEU A 251 -30.03 -9.34 -6.37
N LYS A 252 -29.85 -10.00 -5.23
CA LYS A 252 -29.31 -11.37 -5.19
C LYS A 252 -30.23 -12.40 -5.86
N GLN A 253 -31.54 -12.17 -5.81
CA GLN A 253 -32.54 -13.02 -6.47
C GLN A 253 -32.72 -12.68 -7.96
N SER A 254 -32.93 -11.41 -8.29
CA SER A 254 -33.31 -11.00 -9.65
C SER A 254 -32.16 -11.07 -10.66
N VAL A 255 -30.93 -10.68 -10.28
CA VAL A 255 -29.81 -10.53 -11.22
C VAL A 255 -29.42 -11.86 -11.88
N PRO A 256 -29.23 -12.98 -11.16
CA PRO A 256 -28.88 -14.26 -11.79
C PRO A 256 -30.02 -14.82 -12.67
N LEU A 257 -31.28 -14.56 -12.31
CA LEU A 257 -32.45 -15.00 -13.09
C LEU A 257 -32.57 -14.25 -14.41
N LEU A 258 -32.35 -12.93 -14.39
CA LEU A 258 -32.34 -12.12 -15.61
C LEU A 258 -31.27 -12.63 -16.59
N PHE A 259 -30.06 -12.90 -16.09
CA PHE A 259 -29.00 -13.50 -16.91
C PHE A 259 -29.39 -14.88 -17.47
N ALA A 260 -29.98 -15.73 -16.63
CA ALA A 260 -30.42 -17.06 -17.04
C ALA A 260 -31.51 -17.03 -18.13
N ILE A 261 -32.46 -16.10 -18.04
CA ILE A 261 -33.51 -15.90 -19.04
C ILE A 261 -32.93 -15.38 -20.36
N PHE A 262 -32.09 -14.34 -20.30
CA PHE A 262 -31.53 -13.71 -21.50
C PHE A 262 -30.62 -14.62 -22.33
N ASN A 263 -29.98 -15.62 -21.72
CA ASN A 263 -29.14 -16.56 -22.46
C ASN A 263 -29.91 -17.77 -23.01
N ASN A 264 -30.97 -18.22 -22.34
CA ASN A 264 -31.62 -19.50 -22.66
C ASN A 264 -32.97 -19.39 -23.36
N VAL A 265 -33.62 -18.21 -23.33
CA VAL A 265 -34.95 -17.99 -23.91
C VAL A 265 -34.86 -16.96 -25.05
N ALA A 266 -35.57 -17.17 -26.14
CA ALA A 266 -35.67 -16.17 -27.21
C ALA A 266 -36.70 -15.08 -26.87
N GLU A 267 -36.44 -13.83 -27.28
CA GLU A 267 -37.29 -12.67 -26.98
C GLU A 267 -38.79 -12.90 -27.28
N GLU A 268 -39.12 -13.41 -28.46
CA GLU A 268 -40.52 -13.64 -28.87
C GLU A 268 -41.23 -14.66 -27.97
N LYS A 269 -40.54 -15.73 -27.58
CA LYS A 269 -41.10 -16.77 -26.72
C LYS A 269 -41.29 -16.28 -25.29
N LEU A 270 -40.40 -15.42 -24.82
CA LEU A 270 -40.52 -14.77 -23.52
C LEU A 270 -41.72 -13.83 -23.51
N LEU A 271 -41.83 -12.92 -24.49
CA LEU A 271 -42.92 -11.95 -24.57
C LEU A 271 -44.29 -12.63 -24.71
N MET A 272 -44.45 -13.59 -25.63
CA MET A 272 -45.71 -14.33 -25.80
C MET A 272 -46.18 -15.03 -24.51
N ARG A 273 -45.27 -15.48 -23.64
CA ARG A 273 -45.60 -16.12 -22.37
C ARG A 273 -45.91 -15.11 -21.27
N ILE A 274 -45.29 -13.94 -21.29
CA ILE A 274 -45.58 -12.86 -20.33
C ILE A 274 -46.92 -12.18 -20.67
N GLU A 275 -47.27 -12.03 -21.95
CA GLU A 275 -48.57 -11.49 -22.41
C GLU A 275 -49.76 -12.26 -21.84
N GLN A 276 -49.59 -13.56 -21.54
CA GLN A 276 -50.62 -14.39 -20.92
C GLN A 276 -50.90 -14.02 -19.45
N LYS A 277 -49.99 -13.29 -18.79
CA LYS A 277 -50.07 -12.94 -17.36
C LYS A 277 -50.11 -11.42 -17.10
N ILE A 278 -49.58 -10.60 -18.00
CA ILE A 278 -49.43 -9.14 -17.85
C ILE A 278 -49.88 -8.45 -19.15
N GLU A 279 -50.75 -7.45 -19.04
CA GLU A 279 -51.34 -6.73 -20.18
C GLU A 279 -50.29 -6.02 -21.07
N LYS A 280 -49.16 -5.60 -20.48
CA LYS A 280 -48.04 -4.96 -21.19
C LYS A 280 -46.69 -5.54 -20.73
N PRO A 281 -46.20 -6.62 -21.35
CA PRO A 281 -44.99 -7.34 -20.90
C PRO A 281 -43.71 -6.50 -21.02
N LEU A 282 -43.59 -5.75 -22.12
CA LEU A 282 -42.37 -5.06 -22.51
C LEU A 282 -42.15 -3.79 -21.69
N GLU A 283 -43.21 -2.99 -21.49
CA GLU A 283 -43.17 -1.82 -20.60
C GLU A 283 -42.88 -2.24 -19.16
N TRP A 284 -43.50 -3.32 -18.68
CA TRP A 284 -43.28 -3.83 -17.33
C TRP A 284 -41.83 -4.27 -17.11
N LEU A 285 -41.28 -5.08 -18.02
CA LEU A 285 -39.93 -5.63 -17.90
C LEU A 285 -38.86 -4.52 -17.98
N VAL A 286 -39.03 -3.57 -18.92
CA VAL A 286 -38.14 -2.40 -19.05
C VAL A 286 -38.21 -1.50 -17.81
N SER A 287 -39.40 -1.26 -17.27
CA SER A 287 -39.55 -0.46 -16.05
C SER A 287 -38.85 -1.10 -14.86
N ARG A 288 -38.93 -2.44 -14.72
CA ARG A 288 -38.30 -3.16 -13.60
C ARG A 288 -36.79 -3.30 -13.68
N ILE A 289 -36.23 -3.57 -14.87
CA ILE A 289 -34.77 -3.51 -15.08
C ILE A 289 -34.28 -2.09 -14.82
N TYR A 290 -35.07 -1.13 -15.30
CA TYR A 290 -35.14 0.25 -14.86
C TYR A 290 -34.76 0.44 -13.39
N ASP A 291 -35.77 0.16 -12.58
CA ASP A 291 -35.81 0.47 -11.16
C ASP A 291 -34.67 -0.25 -10.41
N LEU A 292 -34.28 -1.46 -10.86
CA LEU A 292 -33.13 -2.20 -10.33
C LEU A 292 -31.78 -1.51 -10.60
N LEU A 293 -31.54 -1.00 -11.80
CA LEU A 293 -30.30 -0.28 -12.13
C LEU A 293 -30.16 1.02 -11.32
N LEU A 294 -31.26 1.76 -11.15
CA LEU A 294 -31.26 3.02 -10.39
C LEU A 294 -31.13 2.79 -8.88
N SER A 295 -31.88 1.84 -8.33
CA SER A 295 -31.81 1.50 -6.91
C SER A 295 -30.44 0.93 -6.54
N ALA A 296 -29.86 0.03 -7.35
CA ALA A 296 -28.55 -0.56 -7.12
C ALA A 296 -27.42 0.49 -7.15
N SER A 297 -27.44 1.41 -8.12
CA SER A 297 -26.44 2.48 -8.21
C SER A 297 -26.51 3.45 -7.03
N SER A 298 -27.73 3.80 -6.56
CA SER A 298 -27.92 4.66 -5.39
C SER A 298 -27.45 4.03 -4.07
N ALA A 299 -27.57 2.71 -3.94
CA ALA A 299 -27.18 1.96 -2.74
C ALA A 299 -25.70 1.58 -2.72
N SER A 300 -25.10 1.31 -3.89
CA SER A 300 -23.65 1.07 -4.02
C SER A 300 -22.83 2.32 -3.67
N ALA A 301 -23.41 3.52 -3.84
CA ALA A 301 -22.80 4.77 -3.40
C ALA A 301 -22.79 4.97 -1.87
N LYS A 302 -23.53 4.15 -1.09
CA LYS A 302 -23.69 4.30 0.37
C LYS A 302 -23.07 3.17 1.21
N SER A 303 -22.70 2.04 0.61
CA SER A 303 -22.43 0.80 1.36
C SER A 303 -21.01 0.25 1.16
N ASP A 304 -20.44 -0.28 2.23
CA ASP A 304 -19.13 -0.95 2.28
C ASP A 304 -19.18 -2.36 1.64
N GLY A 305 -19.26 -2.42 0.30
CA GLY A 305 -18.79 -3.58 -0.49
C GLY A 305 -19.73 -4.80 -0.65
N LEU A 306 -20.75 -5.00 0.21
CA LEU A 306 -21.48 -6.29 0.30
C LEU A 306 -22.35 -6.70 -0.92
N PHE A 307 -22.69 -5.80 -1.85
CA PHE A 307 -23.49 -6.13 -3.05
C PHE A 307 -22.99 -5.46 -4.35
N VAL A 308 -21.73 -5.01 -4.33
CA VAL A 308 -21.11 -4.32 -5.47
C VAL A 308 -20.95 -5.26 -6.66
N ASP A 309 -20.59 -6.52 -6.41
CA ASP A 309 -20.42 -7.54 -7.45
C ASP A 309 -21.72 -7.82 -8.22
N TYR A 310 -22.86 -7.91 -7.51
CA TYR A 310 -24.20 -8.07 -8.10
C TYR A 310 -24.57 -6.87 -8.97
N THR A 311 -24.24 -5.67 -8.48
CA THR A 311 -24.48 -4.42 -9.21
C THR A 311 -23.66 -4.38 -10.50
N ILE A 312 -22.34 -4.61 -10.41
CA ILE A 312 -21.46 -4.63 -11.58
C ILE A 312 -21.92 -5.68 -12.60
N PHE A 313 -22.29 -6.88 -12.13
CA PHE A 313 -22.76 -7.95 -13.02
C PHE A 313 -24.08 -7.59 -13.72
N LEU A 314 -25.02 -6.95 -13.03
CA LEU A 314 -26.26 -6.45 -13.63
C LEU A 314 -25.96 -5.45 -14.77
N PHE A 315 -25.06 -4.49 -14.53
CA PHE A 315 -24.64 -3.53 -15.57
C PHE A 315 -23.91 -4.21 -16.74
N GLN A 316 -23.03 -5.18 -16.46
CA GLN A 316 -22.36 -5.92 -17.53
C GLN A 316 -23.35 -6.74 -18.36
N ALA A 317 -24.34 -7.36 -17.71
CA ALA A 317 -25.39 -8.14 -18.38
C ALA A 317 -26.26 -7.26 -19.28
N THR A 318 -26.65 -6.05 -18.83
CA THR A 318 -27.42 -5.11 -19.65
C THR A 318 -26.61 -4.52 -20.80
N VAL A 319 -25.34 -4.17 -20.58
CA VAL A 319 -24.41 -3.74 -21.65
C VAL A 319 -24.25 -4.84 -22.70
N ASN A 320 -24.05 -6.08 -22.27
CA ASN A 320 -23.91 -7.22 -23.19
C ASN A 320 -25.21 -7.49 -23.95
N LEU A 321 -26.38 -7.34 -23.31
CA LEU A 321 -27.68 -7.49 -23.96
C LEU A 321 -27.85 -6.47 -25.09
N ILE A 322 -27.47 -5.21 -24.86
CA ILE A 322 -27.52 -4.15 -25.89
C ILE A 322 -26.52 -4.44 -27.02
N LYS A 323 -25.29 -4.83 -26.70
CA LYS A 323 -24.25 -5.13 -27.73
C LYS A 323 -24.55 -6.37 -28.57
N ALA A 324 -25.15 -7.40 -27.99
CA ALA A 324 -25.40 -8.67 -28.67
C ALA A 324 -26.63 -8.62 -29.59
N GLU A 325 -27.49 -7.60 -29.45
CA GLU A 325 -28.74 -7.42 -30.22
C GLU A 325 -29.72 -8.62 -30.21
N ASN A 326 -29.56 -9.56 -29.28
CA ASN A 326 -30.41 -10.76 -29.17
C ASN A 326 -31.86 -10.44 -28.74
N TYR A 327 -32.12 -9.23 -28.22
CA TYR A 327 -33.40 -8.74 -27.71
C TYR A 327 -33.74 -7.34 -28.27
N PRO A 328 -33.97 -7.21 -29.58
CA PRO A 328 -34.09 -5.91 -30.24
C PRO A 328 -35.24 -5.04 -29.71
N LYS A 329 -36.41 -5.62 -29.39
CA LYS A 329 -37.57 -4.85 -28.92
C LYS A 329 -37.33 -4.30 -27.52
N LEU A 330 -36.76 -5.11 -26.64
CA LEU A 330 -36.40 -4.74 -25.27
C LEU A 330 -35.25 -3.72 -25.25
N CYS A 331 -34.22 -3.90 -26.07
CA CYS A 331 -33.11 -2.95 -26.22
C CYS A 331 -33.60 -1.56 -26.63
N ALA A 332 -34.43 -1.47 -27.67
CA ALA A 332 -34.95 -0.19 -28.17
C ALA A 332 -35.80 0.54 -27.11
N ALA A 333 -36.63 -0.19 -26.37
CA ALA A 333 -37.43 0.37 -25.30
C ALA A 333 -36.60 0.79 -24.08
N LEU A 334 -35.57 0.01 -23.72
CA LEU A 334 -34.64 0.36 -22.64
C LEU A 334 -33.81 1.59 -22.99
N GLN A 335 -33.28 1.69 -24.21
CA GLN A 335 -32.55 2.87 -24.70
C GLN A 335 -33.45 4.12 -24.71
N THR A 336 -34.70 3.99 -25.14
CA THR A 336 -35.67 5.11 -25.12
C THR A 336 -35.95 5.58 -23.69
N ARG A 337 -36.09 4.64 -22.75
CA ARG A 337 -36.36 4.93 -21.34
C ARG A 337 -35.15 5.49 -20.58
N LEU A 338 -33.92 5.14 -20.98
CA LEU A 338 -32.69 5.70 -20.44
C LEU A 338 -32.44 7.14 -20.94
N LYS A 339 -32.71 7.43 -22.22
CA LYS A 339 -32.56 8.78 -22.83
C LYS A 339 -33.45 9.85 -22.20
N ASN A 340 -34.58 9.46 -21.62
CA ASN A 340 -35.60 10.37 -21.11
C ASN A 340 -35.38 10.79 -19.63
N VAL A 341 -34.22 10.51 -19.04
CA VAL A 341 -33.99 10.67 -17.60
C VAL A 341 -33.10 11.87 -17.29
N GLU A 342 -33.59 12.76 -16.43
CA GLU A 342 -32.93 14.02 -16.09
C GLU A 342 -31.90 13.92 -14.95
N TYR A 343 -31.94 12.87 -14.10
CA TYR A 343 -31.05 12.76 -12.94
C TYR A 343 -30.56 11.33 -12.68
N LEU A 344 -29.24 11.14 -12.82
CA LEU A 344 -28.55 9.87 -12.55
C LEU A 344 -27.57 10.05 -11.37
N PRO A 345 -27.46 9.08 -10.44
CA PRO A 345 -26.57 9.16 -9.27
C PRO A 345 -25.08 8.95 -9.60
N ILE A 346 -24.62 9.38 -10.78
CA ILE A 346 -23.26 9.15 -11.31
C ILE A 346 -22.21 9.95 -10.52
N HIS A 347 -22.54 11.17 -10.08
CA HIS A 347 -21.60 12.06 -9.39
C HIS A 347 -21.04 11.48 -8.08
N ARG A 348 -21.81 10.63 -7.37
CA ARG A 348 -21.33 10.00 -6.11
C ARG A 348 -20.43 8.78 -6.36
N LEU A 349 -20.49 8.19 -7.56
CA LEU A 349 -19.72 7.00 -7.94
C LEU A 349 -18.30 7.34 -8.41
N VAL A 350 -18.06 8.60 -8.82
CA VAL A 350 -16.74 9.10 -9.25
C VAL A 350 -15.67 8.94 -8.16
N ALA A 351 -16.04 9.15 -6.89
CA ALA A 351 -15.13 9.07 -5.76
C ALA A 351 -15.04 7.68 -5.12
N THR A 352 -16.12 6.89 -5.16
CA THR A 352 -16.24 5.65 -4.37
C THR A 352 -15.96 4.38 -5.15
N GLN A 353 -16.41 4.26 -6.42
CA GLN A 353 -16.35 3.00 -7.19
C GLN A 353 -16.15 3.23 -8.71
N PRO A 354 -14.90 3.27 -9.20
CA PRO A 354 -14.59 3.56 -10.60
C PRO A 354 -15.01 2.44 -11.58
N ALA A 355 -15.09 1.18 -11.13
CA ALA A 355 -15.53 0.06 -11.98
C ALA A 355 -17.00 0.18 -12.36
N LEU A 356 -17.88 0.52 -11.42
CA LEU A 356 -19.31 0.73 -11.68
C LEU A 356 -19.53 1.94 -12.59
N LEU A 357 -18.76 3.01 -12.37
CA LEU A 357 -18.78 4.19 -13.25
C LEU A 357 -18.40 3.83 -14.70
N SER A 358 -17.37 3.00 -14.90
CA SER A 358 -16.98 2.58 -16.26
C SER A 358 -18.09 1.86 -17.02
N GLN A 359 -18.87 1.02 -16.34
CA GLN A 359 -19.99 0.29 -16.93
C GLN A 359 -21.16 1.21 -17.25
N TRP A 360 -21.43 2.19 -16.38
CA TRP A 360 -22.39 3.26 -16.67
C TRP A 360 -22.02 4.06 -17.93
N LEU A 361 -20.76 4.50 -18.03
CA LEU A 361 -20.31 5.26 -19.20
C LEU A 361 -20.38 4.44 -20.49
N GLN A 362 -20.11 3.13 -20.40
CA GLN A 362 -20.28 2.23 -21.53
C GLN A 362 -21.75 2.08 -21.93
N LEU A 363 -22.67 1.97 -20.96
CA LEU A 363 -24.12 1.90 -21.22
C LEU A 363 -24.62 3.20 -21.89
N MET A 364 -24.18 4.37 -21.40
CA MET A 364 -24.59 5.67 -21.96
C MET A 364 -24.06 5.89 -23.38
N ASN A 365 -22.82 5.45 -23.65
CA ASN A 365 -22.25 5.48 -25.00
C ASN A 365 -23.04 4.60 -25.97
N LEU A 366 -23.46 3.41 -25.53
CA LEU A 366 -24.33 2.52 -26.33
C LEU A 366 -25.76 3.04 -26.51
N CYS A 367 -26.15 4.08 -25.76
CA CYS A 367 -27.42 4.77 -25.91
C CYS A 367 -27.28 6.06 -26.73
N ASP A 368 -26.13 6.34 -27.37
CA ASP A 368 -25.84 7.57 -28.14
C ASP A 368 -26.06 8.87 -27.35
N GLU A 369 -25.93 8.84 -26.02
CA GLU A 369 -26.10 10.04 -25.20
C GLU A 369 -24.76 10.72 -24.90
N PRO A 370 -24.61 12.04 -25.10
CA PRO A 370 -23.36 12.73 -24.87
C PRO A 370 -22.96 12.69 -23.39
N LEU A 371 -21.81 12.08 -23.11
CA LEU A 371 -21.24 11.90 -21.76
C LEU A 371 -21.02 13.22 -21.01
N THR A 372 -20.96 14.35 -21.72
CA THR A 372 -20.85 15.72 -21.19
C THR A 372 -22.09 16.19 -20.42
N LYS A 373 -23.25 15.55 -20.58
CA LYS A 373 -24.48 15.91 -19.84
C LYS A 373 -24.44 15.46 -18.38
N HIS A 374 -23.70 14.40 -18.07
CA HIS A 374 -23.74 13.71 -16.77
C HIS A 374 -22.41 13.75 -16.00
N LEU A 375 -21.32 14.19 -16.63
CA LEU A 375 -19.99 14.27 -16.03
C LEU A 375 -19.35 15.65 -16.23
N ASP A 376 -18.99 16.29 -15.11
CA ASP A 376 -18.02 17.38 -15.10
C ASP A 376 -16.60 16.83 -15.18
N PHE A 377 -16.00 16.86 -16.36
CA PHE A 377 -14.63 16.36 -16.61
C PHE A 377 -13.57 17.03 -15.73
N ASN A 378 -13.83 18.23 -15.22
CA ASN A 378 -12.92 18.97 -14.34
C ASN A 378 -12.85 18.41 -12.91
N LEU A 379 -13.85 17.64 -12.47
CA LEU A 379 -13.94 17.05 -11.13
C LEU A 379 -13.58 15.54 -11.11
N CYS A 380 -13.32 14.96 -12.29
CA CYS A 380 -13.11 13.52 -12.45
C CYS A 380 -11.64 13.11 -12.24
N THR A 381 -11.42 11.90 -11.70
CA THR A 381 -10.07 11.32 -11.61
C THR A 381 -9.49 11.02 -13.00
N GLU A 382 -8.16 11.04 -13.12
CA GLU A 382 -7.47 10.85 -14.40
C GLU A 382 -7.85 9.53 -15.10
N TYR A 383 -8.18 8.48 -14.34
CA TYR A 383 -8.68 7.20 -14.84
C TYR A 383 -10.02 7.32 -15.57
N VAL A 384 -10.97 8.09 -15.00
CA VAL A 384 -12.31 8.31 -15.55
C VAL A 384 -12.25 9.14 -16.84
N VAL A 385 -11.38 10.14 -16.87
CA VAL A 385 -11.13 10.96 -18.07
C VAL A 385 -10.57 10.09 -19.19
N ARG A 386 -9.60 9.21 -18.91
CA ARG A 386 -9.05 8.27 -19.91
C ARG A 386 -10.09 7.29 -20.43
N LEU A 387 -10.96 6.78 -19.56
CA LEU A 387 -12.06 5.89 -19.96
C LEU A 387 -13.08 6.60 -20.84
N ALA A 388 -13.49 7.81 -20.47
CA ALA A 388 -14.44 8.59 -21.26
C ALA A 388 -13.88 8.94 -22.65
N VAL A 389 -12.59 9.28 -22.73
CA VAL A 389 -11.89 9.50 -24.02
C VAL A 389 -11.81 8.21 -24.85
N SER A 390 -11.66 7.04 -24.23
CA SER A 390 -11.64 5.76 -24.95
C SER A 390 -13.02 5.30 -25.43
N LEU A 391 -14.08 5.73 -24.76
CA LEU A 391 -15.46 5.36 -25.07
C LEU A 391 -16.11 6.34 -26.05
N SER A 392 -15.69 7.61 -26.10
CA SER A 392 -16.18 8.54 -27.12
C SER A 392 -15.74 8.07 -28.52
N PRO A 393 -16.67 7.94 -29.49
CA PRO A 393 -16.28 7.70 -30.86
C PRO A 393 -15.35 8.83 -31.30
N LEU A 394 -14.36 8.49 -32.11
CA LEU A 394 -13.31 9.37 -32.58
C LEU A 394 -13.91 10.52 -33.43
N SER A 395 -14.46 11.54 -32.77
CA SER A 395 -14.88 12.80 -33.36
C SER A 395 -14.13 13.92 -32.64
N THR A 396 -13.09 14.36 -33.33
CA THR A 396 -12.55 15.73 -33.29
C THR A 396 -13.67 16.74 -33.01
N GLU A 397 -13.79 17.17 -31.75
CA GLU A 397 -14.31 18.46 -31.30
C GLU A 397 -14.60 18.35 -29.80
N LEU A 398 -13.60 18.60 -28.95
CA LEU A 398 -13.78 19.08 -27.58
C LEU A 398 -12.45 19.73 -27.15
N THR A 399 -12.12 20.81 -27.85
CA THR A 399 -11.18 21.84 -27.38
C THR A 399 -11.80 22.53 -26.17
N LEU A 400 -11.12 22.49 -25.03
CA LEU A 400 -11.30 23.47 -23.96
C LEU A 400 -11.08 24.89 -24.53
N PRO A 401 -11.85 25.90 -24.10
CA PRO A 401 -11.88 27.21 -24.72
C PRO A 401 -10.60 28.01 -24.42
N SER A 402 -9.79 28.27 -25.44
CA SER A 402 -8.86 29.40 -25.48
C SER A 402 -9.63 30.69 -25.80
N PRO A 403 -9.36 31.84 -25.16
CA PRO A 403 -9.91 33.10 -25.62
C PRO A 403 -9.20 33.55 -26.90
N ILE A 404 -10.02 33.71 -27.94
CA ILE A 404 -9.88 34.58 -29.11
C ILE A 404 -8.89 34.14 -30.21
N LYS A 405 -9.53 33.86 -31.35
CA LYS A 405 -9.00 33.49 -32.66
C LYS A 405 -8.04 34.54 -33.21
N ASP A 406 -6.98 34.08 -33.87
CA ASP A 406 -6.73 34.52 -35.25
C ASP A 406 -6.15 33.40 -36.11
N LYS A 407 -6.64 33.36 -37.35
CA LYS A 407 -6.45 32.33 -38.37
C LYS A 407 -5.02 32.39 -38.94
N ALA A 408 -4.41 31.23 -39.18
CA ALA A 408 -4.20 30.68 -40.53
C ALA A 408 -3.25 29.47 -40.52
N ASN A 409 -3.60 28.51 -41.38
CA ASN A 409 -2.83 27.33 -41.76
C ASN A 409 -1.32 27.57 -41.89
N CYS A 410 -0.53 26.77 -41.18
CA CYS A 410 0.69 26.17 -41.71
C CYS A 410 1.08 24.96 -40.87
N THR A 411 0.90 23.76 -41.43
CA THR A 411 1.82 22.65 -41.17
C THR A 411 3.26 23.16 -41.32
N PRO A 412 4.16 23.06 -40.33
CA PRO A 412 5.53 23.47 -40.54
C PRO A 412 6.17 22.45 -41.49
N VAL A 413 6.33 22.86 -42.75
CA VAL A 413 7.29 22.24 -43.67
C VAL A 413 8.65 22.44 -43.03
N LEU A 414 9.30 21.35 -42.62
CA LEU A 414 10.69 21.36 -42.15
C LEU A 414 11.59 21.85 -43.30
N PRO A 415 12.24 23.02 -43.20
CA PRO A 415 13.27 23.42 -44.15
C PRO A 415 14.52 22.59 -43.85
N THR A 416 15.10 22.00 -44.89
CA THR A 416 16.26 21.11 -44.84
C THR A 416 17.57 21.77 -44.39
N GLU A 417 17.58 23.09 -44.16
CA GLU A 417 18.69 23.83 -43.53
C GLU A 417 18.10 24.92 -42.64
N SER A 418 17.80 24.61 -41.38
CA SER A 418 17.43 25.60 -40.36
C SER A 418 18.53 25.68 -39.31
N PRO A 419 18.90 26.89 -38.83
CA PRO A 419 19.82 27.03 -37.70
C PRO A 419 19.25 26.29 -36.49
N LEU A 420 20.12 25.66 -35.68
CA LEU A 420 19.76 24.82 -34.53
C LEU A 420 18.68 25.47 -33.63
N VAL A 421 18.71 26.80 -33.50
CA VAL A 421 17.74 27.62 -32.77
C VAL A 421 16.32 27.52 -33.34
N GLU A 422 16.14 27.56 -34.66
CA GLU A 422 14.81 27.45 -35.30
C GLU A 422 14.25 26.03 -35.19
N PHE A 423 15.12 25.02 -35.31
CA PHE A 423 14.77 23.62 -35.07
C PHE A 423 14.34 23.40 -33.61
N CYS A 424 15.13 23.87 -32.64
CA CYS A 424 14.80 23.78 -31.22
C CYS A 424 13.50 24.50 -30.89
N ARG A 425 13.29 25.72 -31.42
CA ARG A 425 12.04 26.46 -31.24
C ARG A 425 10.84 25.71 -31.82
N ALA A 426 10.97 25.09 -32.99
CA ALA A 426 9.91 24.26 -33.57
C ALA A 426 9.62 23.00 -32.73
N VAL A 427 10.65 22.30 -32.24
CA VAL A 427 10.50 21.06 -31.43
C VAL A 427 9.90 21.35 -30.06
N PHE A 428 10.36 22.41 -29.38
CA PHE A 428 9.92 22.76 -28.03
C PHE A 428 8.66 23.66 -28.00
N SER A 429 8.19 24.16 -29.15
CA SER A 429 6.88 24.85 -29.27
C SER A 429 5.68 23.92 -28.99
N GLY A 430 5.81 22.62 -29.28
CA GLY A 430 4.77 21.62 -29.03
C GLY A 430 4.50 21.34 -27.55
N SER A 431 3.47 20.55 -27.23
CA SER A 431 3.19 20.04 -25.87
C SER A 431 3.63 18.58 -25.66
N LEU A 432 4.11 17.92 -26.73
CA LEU A 432 4.37 16.47 -26.74
C LEU A 432 5.80 16.10 -26.27
N TRP A 433 6.74 17.05 -26.23
CA TRP A 433 8.12 16.78 -25.83
C TRP A 433 8.23 16.38 -24.34
N CYS A 434 7.42 16.95 -23.45
CA CYS A 434 7.39 16.58 -22.02
C CYS A 434 7.08 15.08 -21.80
N ARG A 435 6.39 14.43 -22.75
CA ARG A 435 5.99 13.02 -22.64
C ARG A 435 7.05 12.05 -23.17
N ASN A 436 8.08 12.52 -23.86
CA ASN A 436 9.07 11.65 -24.47
C ASN A 436 10.40 11.67 -23.71
N PRO A 437 10.69 10.65 -22.86
CA PRO A 437 11.92 10.60 -22.09
C PRO A 437 13.18 10.44 -22.95
N ARG A 438 13.04 10.08 -24.23
CA ARG A 438 14.19 9.96 -25.15
C ARG A 438 14.80 11.32 -25.48
N VAL A 439 13.99 12.37 -25.56
CA VAL A 439 14.48 13.73 -25.84
C VAL A 439 15.49 14.15 -24.78
N PHE A 440 15.11 14.01 -23.51
CA PHE A 440 15.96 14.39 -22.39
C PHE A 440 17.21 13.50 -22.24
N ARG A 441 17.15 12.21 -22.64
CA ARG A 441 18.36 11.38 -22.73
C ARG A 441 19.34 11.87 -23.78
N THR A 442 18.85 12.37 -24.91
CA THR A 442 19.70 12.99 -25.93
C THR A 442 20.29 14.32 -25.44
N LEU A 443 19.54 15.10 -24.65
CA LEU A 443 20.07 16.33 -24.04
C LEU A 443 21.26 16.07 -23.11
N LEU A 444 21.28 14.94 -22.39
CA LEU A 444 22.44 14.56 -21.56
C LEU A 444 23.72 14.28 -22.37
N SER A 445 23.59 14.06 -23.68
CA SER A 445 24.75 13.86 -24.58
C SER A 445 25.26 15.14 -25.24
N LEU A 446 24.57 16.27 -25.08
CA LEU A 446 24.98 17.55 -25.66
C LEU A 446 26.09 18.22 -24.85
N GLU A 447 26.81 19.16 -25.47
CA GLU A 447 27.74 20.05 -24.79
C GLU A 447 26.99 21.07 -23.91
N SER A 448 27.63 21.59 -22.86
CA SER A 448 26.98 22.52 -21.93
C SER A 448 26.41 23.79 -22.61
N PRO A 449 27.08 24.43 -23.59
CA PRO A 449 26.54 25.63 -24.26
C PRO A 449 25.23 25.35 -25.02
N ASP A 450 25.10 24.17 -25.61
CA ASP A 450 23.91 23.77 -26.38
C ASP A 450 22.66 23.65 -25.49
N ILE A 451 22.84 23.31 -24.22
CA ILE A 451 21.74 23.19 -23.25
C ILE A 451 21.15 24.57 -22.93
N TYR A 452 21.96 25.63 -22.85
CA TYR A 452 21.46 27.00 -22.68
C TYR A 452 20.61 27.41 -23.88
N TYR A 453 21.07 27.15 -25.10
CA TYR A 453 20.30 27.46 -26.32
C TYR A 453 18.97 26.70 -26.38
N VAL A 454 18.96 25.43 -25.96
CA VAL A 454 17.73 24.64 -25.87
C VAL A 454 16.79 25.23 -24.82
N TYR A 455 17.28 25.62 -23.65
CA TYR A 455 16.49 26.20 -22.58
C TYR A 455 15.85 27.53 -22.99
N GLU A 456 16.60 28.41 -23.67
CA GLU A 456 16.09 29.67 -24.21
C GLU A 456 14.95 29.46 -25.23
N CYS A 457 14.96 28.35 -25.96
CA CYS A 457 13.91 28.00 -26.91
C CYS A 457 12.63 27.47 -26.24
N VAL A 458 12.65 27.18 -24.93
CA VAL A 458 11.47 26.73 -24.16
C VAL A 458 10.67 27.94 -23.67
N ALA A 459 9.37 27.93 -23.94
CA ALA A 459 8.44 28.93 -23.44
C ALA A 459 8.44 29.00 -21.90
N GLU A 460 8.34 30.20 -21.35
CA GLU A 460 8.52 30.48 -19.90
C GLU A 460 7.59 29.64 -19.02
N ASP A 461 6.35 29.43 -19.45
CA ASP A 461 5.33 28.60 -18.79
C ASP A 461 5.71 27.11 -18.66
N LYS A 462 6.65 26.63 -19.49
CA LYS A 462 7.08 25.22 -19.53
C LYS A 462 8.49 24.99 -19.02
N ARG A 463 9.22 26.03 -18.61
CA ARG A 463 10.60 25.92 -18.10
C ARG A 463 10.69 25.07 -16.83
N GLU A 464 9.72 25.17 -15.93
CA GLU A 464 9.62 24.31 -14.74
C GLU A 464 9.55 22.83 -15.12
N CYS A 465 8.67 22.49 -16.07
CA CYS A 465 8.52 21.11 -16.57
C CYS A 465 9.79 20.61 -17.24
N PHE A 466 10.43 21.45 -18.05
CA PHE A 466 11.67 21.11 -18.76
C PHE A 466 12.78 20.73 -17.78
N LEU A 467 13.08 21.59 -16.81
CA LEU A 467 14.13 21.33 -15.80
C LEU A 467 13.78 20.10 -14.94
N GLY A 468 12.52 19.93 -14.56
CA GLY A 468 12.08 18.75 -13.81
C GLY A 468 12.30 17.44 -14.57
N HIS A 469 12.01 17.40 -15.88
CA HIS A 469 12.25 16.22 -16.72
C HIS A 469 13.73 15.98 -17.02
N LEU A 470 14.53 17.05 -17.12
CA LEU A 470 15.98 16.96 -17.28
C LEU A 470 16.63 16.32 -16.04
N LEU A 471 16.30 16.81 -14.83
CA LEU A 471 16.80 16.26 -13.56
C LEU A 471 16.36 14.80 -13.34
N ASN A 472 15.12 14.45 -13.68
CA ASN A 472 14.68 13.05 -13.62
C ASN A 472 15.43 12.16 -14.63
N SER A 473 15.81 12.72 -15.78
CA SER A 473 16.62 12.00 -16.77
C SER A 473 18.04 11.76 -16.29
N ILE A 474 18.63 12.71 -15.54
CA ILE A 474 19.92 12.50 -14.84
C ILE A 474 19.80 11.31 -13.88
N SER A 475 18.78 11.29 -13.02
CA SER A 475 18.54 10.19 -12.06
C SER A 475 18.45 8.84 -12.77
N THR A 476 17.57 8.74 -13.77
CA THR A 476 17.36 7.48 -14.51
C THR A 476 18.60 7.07 -15.32
N GLY A 477 19.38 8.04 -15.80
CA GLY A 477 20.65 7.84 -16.48
C GLY A 477 21.70 7.24 -15.55
N LEU A 478 21.91 7.84 -14.38
CA LEU A 478 22.89 7.37 -13.40
C LEU A 478 22.55 5.98 -12.86
N VAL A 479 21.30 5.73 -12.48
CA VAL A 479 20.83 4.40 -12.04
C VAL A 479 21.06 3.35 -13.14
N SER A 480 20.93 3.73 -14.41
CA SER A 480 21.16 2.80 -15.52
C SER A 480 22.62 2.41 -15.73
N GLN A 481 23.55 3.26 -15.31
CA GLN A 481 24.98 3.11 -15.54
C GLN A 481 25.76 2.71 -14.28
N MET A 482 25.14 2.78 -13.10
CA MET A 482 25.69 2.44 -11.77
C MET A 482 26.36 1.06 -11.67
N VAL A 483 26.04 0.16 -12.60
CA VAL A 483 26.56 -1.20 -12.66
C VAL A 483 27.96 -1.28 -13.31
N PHE A 484 28.29 -0.32 -14.18
CA PHE A 484 29.57 -0.26 -14.90
C PHE A 484 30.42 0.89 -14.35
N PRO A 485 31.49 0.63 -13.57
CA PRO A 485 32.21 1.69 -12.85
C PRO A 485 32.76 2.82 -13.73
N ASP A 486 33.33 2.51 -14.88
CA ASP A 486 33.93 3.51 -15.77
C ASP A 486 32.86 4.35 -16.50
N ALA A 487 31.79 3.71 -16.96
CA ALA A 487 30.66 4.40 -17.58
C ALA A 487 29.92 5.26 -16.54
N TYR A 488 29.75 4.75 -15.31
CA TYR A 488 29.16 5.50 -14.21
C TYR A 488 29.99 6.76 -13.88
N LYS A 489 31.31 6.64 -13.76
CA LYS A 489 32.18 7.81 -13.52
C LYS A 489 32.05 8.86 -14.63
N ALA A 490 32.05 8.43 -15.90
CA ALA A 490 31.86 9.34 -17.03
C ALA A 490 30.47 10.00 -17.01
N ALA A 491 29.42 9.24 -16.67
CA ALA A 491 28.06 9.77 -16.56
C ALA A 491 27.86 10.69 -15.35
N VAL A 492 28.53 10.45 -14.22
CA VAL A 492 28.53 11.35 -13.06
C VAL A 492 29.19 12.68 -13.45
N ALA A 493 30.36 12.64 -14.07
CA ALA A 493 31.03 13.86 -14.56
C ALA A 493 30.13 14.63 -15.52
N LYS A 494 29.51 13.95 -16.49
CA LYS A 494 28.60 14.61 -17.43
C LYS A 494 27.33 15.13 -16.77
N SER A 495 26.80 14.39 -15.80
CA SER A 495 25.62 14.82 -15.03
C SER A 495 25.92 16.03 -14.16
N GLN A 496 27.14 16.14 -13.63
CA GLN A 496 27.60 17.31 -12.89
C GLN A 496 27.69 18.54 -13.82
N GLU A 497 28.26 18.41 -15.02
CA GLU A 497 28.27 19.52 -16.01
C GLU A 497 26.85 20.03 -16.31
N VAL A 498 25.89 19.13 -16.50
CA VAL A 498 24.49 19.52 -16.74
C VAL A 498 23.86 20.14 -15.49
N LEU A 499 24.22 19.66 -14.30
CA LEU A 499 23.74 20.23 -13.04
C LEU A 499 24.27 21.65 -12.81
N ASP A 500 25.53 21.91 -13.17
CA ASP A 500 26.14 23.24 -13.10
C ASP A 500 25.41 24.21 -14.04
N VAL A 501 25.03 23.77 -15.26
CA VAL A 501 24.17 24.56 -16.15
C VAL A 501 22.80 24.87 -15.51
N VAL A 502 22.19 23.90 -14.83
CA VAL A 502 20.91 24.11 -14.12
C VAL A 502 21.08 25.07 -12.94
N TYR A 503 22.23 25.04 -12.26
CA TYR A 503 22.56 26.00 -11.20
C TYR A 503 22.62 27.43 -11.75
N ASP A 504 23.36 27.65 -12.84
CA ASP A 504 23.52 28.95 -13.47
C ASP A 504 22.17 29.52 -13.97
N LEU A 505 21.33 28.67 -14.57
CA LEU A 505 20.00 29.08 -15.07
C LEU A 505 19.03 29.52 -13.97
N VAL A 506 19.33 29.18 -12.71
CA VAL A 506 18.48 29.42 -11.55
C VAL A 506 19.25 30.19 -10.47
N GLU A 507 20.33 30.88 -10.85
CA GLU A 507 21.14 31.69 -9.96
C GLU A 507 20.30 32.82 -9.33
N PHE A 508 20.59 33.16 -8.07
CA PHE A 508 19.87 34.21 -7.37
C PHE A 508 20.52 35.56 -7.63
N GLU A 509 19.87 36.38 -8.45
CA GLU A 509 20.24 37.79 -8.65
C GLU A 509 19.41 38.66 -7.70
N GLY A 510 19.99 39.10 -6.57
CA GLY A 510 19.54 40.15 -5.63
C GLY A 510 18.04 40.48 -5.48
N GLU A 511 17.40 41.01 -6.52
CA GLU A 511 15.96 41.29 -6.60
C GLU A 511 15.23 40.23 -7.44
N ALA A 512 15.24 38.97 -6.99
CA ALA A 512 14.67 37.88 -7.78
C ALA A 512 13.12 37.97 -7.90
N ASN A 513 12.62 37.83 -9.12
CA ASN A 513 11.19 37.70 -9.43
C ASN A 513 10.56 36.51 -8.67
N LYS A 514 9.30 36.66 -8.21
CA LYS A 514 8.55 35.61 -7.50
C LYS A 514 8.53 34.27 -8.25
N ASP A 515 8.45 34.30 -9.58
CA ASP A 515 8.43 33.09 -10.41
C ASP A 515 9.81 32.43 -10.52
N ALA A 516 10.91 33.20 -10.44
CA ALA A 516 12.26 32.65 -10.38
C ALA A 516 12.51 31.93 -9.05
N LEU A 517 12.06 32.51 -7.92
CA LEU A 517 12.12 31.86 -6.60
C LEU A 517 11.28 30.58 -6.54
N ARG A 518 10.08 30.58 -7.15
CA ARG A 518 9.24 29.38 -7.28
C ARG A 518 9.94 28.29 -8.08
N LEU A 519 10.49 28.64 -9.25
CA LEU A 519 11.22 27.72 -10.10
C LEU A 519 12.44 27.15 -9.38
N LYS A 520 13.15 27.96 -8.59
CA LYS A 520 14.27 27.52 -7.75
C LYS A 520 13.85 26.50 -6.70
N LEU A 521 12.82 26.79 -5.91
CA LEU A 521 12.29 25.83 -4.93
C LEU A 521 11.84 24.52 -5.60
N PHE A 522 11.23 24.61 -6.77
CA PHE A 522 10.85 23.42 -7.54
C PHE A 522 12.07 22.60 -7.98
N VAL A 523 13.14 23.24 -8.47
CA VAL A 523 14.39 22.55 -8.83
C VAL A 523 15.02 21.88 -7.60
N LEU A 524 15.13 22.61 -6.48
CA LEU A 524 15.64 22.07 -5.21
C LEU A 524 14.83 20.85 -4.73
N SER A 525 13.50 20.87 -4.92
CA SER A 525 12.64 19.72 -4.59
C SER A 525 13.01 18.46 -5.36
N ARG A 526 13.44 18.59 -6.63
CA ARG A 526 13.86 17.45 -7.46
C ARG A 526 15.29 17.01 -7.15
N LEU A 527 16.16 17.92 -6.72
CA LEU A 527 17.50 17.59 -6.24
C LEU A 527 17.47 16.79 -4.95
N SER A 528 16.50 17.05 -4.07
CA SER A 528 16.31 16.24 -2.85
C SER A 528 16.19 14.74 -3.17
N LEU A 529 15.57 14.38 -4.30
CA LEU A 529 15.40 13.00 -4.78
C LEU A 529 16.67 12.42 -5.42
N LEU A 530 17.55 13.27 -5.95
CA LEU A 530 18.81 12.89 -6.59
C LEU A 530 19.93 12.67 -5.57
N VAL A 531 19.97 13.47 -4.50
CA VAL A 531 20.97 13.36 -3.44
C VAL A 531 20.65 12.21 -2.48
N THR A 532 19.38 11.88 -2.27
CA THR A 532 19.00 10.68 -1.46
C THR A 532 19.41 9.36 -2.11
N SER A 533 19.70 9.31 -3.41
CA SER A 533 20.12 8.09 -4.11
C SER A 533 21.64 7.87 -4.16
N ASN A 534 22.41 8.50 -3.26
CA ASN A 534 23.87 8.31 -3.11
C ASN A 534 24.66 8.55 -4.41
N HIS A 535 24.28 9.55 -5.20
CA HIS A 535 25.10 10.02 -6.32
C HIS A 535 26.02 11.14 -5.83
N ASP A 536 27.31 11.08 -6.18
CA ASP A 536 28.33 12.09 -5.85
C ASP A 536 28.14 13.37 -6.69
N LEU A 537 26.94 13.96 -6.64
CA LEU A 537 26.62 15.24 -7.29
C LEU A 537 26.65 16.35 -6.24
N ILE A 538 27.28 17.45 -6.57
CA ILE A 538 27.48 18.59 -5.67
C ILE A 538 26.65 19.76 -6.21
N TRP A 539 25.84 20.37 -5.34
CA TRP A 539 25.15 21.63 -5.62
C TRP A 539 25.95 22.81 -5.03
N GLY A 540 25.89 23.97 -5.68
CA GLY A 540 26.62 25.17 -5.23
C GLY A 540 26.14 25.70 -3.87
N ASP A 541 27.00 26.46 -3.19
CA ASP A 541 26.72 27.03 -1.88
C ASP A 541 25.64 28.13 -1.96
N PHE A 542 24.69 28.10 -1.01
CA PHE A 542 23.68 29.15 -0.87
C PHE A 542 24.25 30.40 -0.19
N THR A 543 23.87 31.58 -0.69
CA THR A 543 24.23 32.85 -0.06
C THR A 543 23.28 33.21 1.09
N SER A 544 23.74 34.07 2.01
CA SER A 544 22.93 34.45 3.17
C SER A 544 21.65 35.22 2.79
N ASN A 545 21.72 36.09 1.79
CA ASN A 545 20.56 36.83 1.28
C ASN A 545 19.55 35.92 0.56
N GLU A 546 20.05 34.95 -0.19
CA GLU A 546 19.23 33.96 -0.89
C GLU A 546 18.43 33.09 0.08
N LEU A 547 19.05 32.65 1.18
CA LEU A 547 18.37 31.90 2.24
C LEU A 547 17.17 32.67 2.79
N VAL A 548 17.37 33.95 3.12
CA VAL A 548 16.29 34.82 3.65
C VAL A 548 15.19 35.01 2.61
N ALA A 549 15.54 35.32 1.36
CA ALA A 549 14.58 35.52 0.28
C ALA A 549 13.70 34.27 0.02
N LEU A 550 14.30 33.08 0.01
CA LEU A 550 13.57 31.82 -0.17
C LEU A 550 12.64 31.50 1.02
N LEU A 551 13.09 31.75 2.26
CA LEU A 551 12.27 31.54 3.46
C LEU A 551 11.06 32.49 3.49
N GLU A 552 11.27 33.78 3.18
CA GLU A 552 10.17 34.75 3.14
C GLU A 552 9.18 34.47 2.01
N PHE A 553 9.69 34.13 0.82
CA PHE A 553 8.84 33.75 -0.30
C PHE A 553 8.00 32.51 0.03
N ALA A 554 8.61 31.47 0.59
CA ALA A 554 7.91 30.25 0.92
C ALA A 554 6.86 30.45 2.04
N ALA A 555 7.14 31.30 3.03
CA ALA A 555 6.15 31.64 4.06
C ALA A 555 4.86 32.20 3.46
N VAL A 556 4.97 33.06 2.44
CA VAL A 556 3.81 33.60 1.70
C VAL A 556 3.18 32.53 0.82
N GLU A 557 3.97 31.79 0.05
CA GLU A 557 3.49 30.78 -0.89
C GLU A 557 2.68 29.67 -0.22
N MET A 558 3.08 29.27 1.00
CA MET A 558 2.39 28.24 1.80
C MET A 558 0.95 28.61 2.16
N THR A 559 0.59 29.90 2.15
CA THR A 559 -0.77 30.38 2.47
C THR A 559 -1.70 30.42 1.24
N LEU A 560 -1.17 30.21 0.04
CA LEU A 560 -1.94 30.34 -1.21
C LEU A 560 -2.56 28.98 -1.64
N PRO A 561 -3.85 28.95 -2.01
CA PRO A 561 -4.58 27.69 -2.26
C PRO A 561 -4.24 26.99 -3.59
N LYS A 562 -3.48 27.62 -4.50
CA LYS A 562 -3.17 27.10 -5.83
C LYS A 562 -1.72 26.62 -6.01
N CYS A 563 -0.93 26.60 -4.94
CA CYS A 563 0.51 26.32 -5.04
C CYS A 563 0.84 24.83 -4.86
N ASN A 564 1.93 24.39 -5.47
CA ASN A 564 2.48 23.05 -5.29
C ASN A 564 3.20 22.94 -3.95
N LEU A 565 2.43 22.89 -2.85
CA LEU A 565 2.93 22.87 -1.47
C LEU A 565 4.00 21.80 -1.24
N ARG A 566 3.89 20.65 -1.92
CA ARG A 566 4.86 19.56 -1.82
C ARG A 566 6.24 19.98 -2.32
N ALA A 567 6.31 20.64 -3.47
CA ALA A 567 7.58 21.10 -4.03
C ALA A 567 8.22 22.16 -3.12
N THR A 568 7.42 23.08 -2.57
CA THR A 568 7.88 24.08 -1.59
C THR A 568 8.49 23.41 -0.35
N TYR A 569 7.82 22.40 0.23
CA TYR A 569 8.35 21.68 1.39
C TYR A 569 9.64 20.90 1.08
N GLU A 570 9.65 20.11 0.01
CA GLU A 570 10.83 19.33 -0.39
C GLU A 570 12.03 20.22 -0.75
N GLY A 571 11.78 21.37 -1.40
CA GLY A 571 12.81 22.37 -1.70
C GLY A 571 13.39 23.04 -0.45
N LEU A 572 12.54 23.42 0.50
CA LEU A 572 12.98 23.99 1.78
C LEU A 572 13.73 22.98 2.66
N ILE A 573 13.31 21.71 2.65
CA ILE A 573 14.02 20.62 3.34
C ILE A 573 15.46 20.56 2.82
N PHE A 574 15.64 20.51 1.49
CA PHE A 574 16.96 20.48 0.87
C PHE A 574 17.80 21.72 1.24
N LEU A 575 17.21 22.92 1.18
CA LEU A 575 17.86 24.18 1.53
C LEU A 575 18.37 24.20 2.99
N LEU A 576 17.52 23.82 3.94
CA LEU A 576 17.83 23.85 5.38
C LEU A 576 18.86 22.77 5.78
N GLU A 577 18.88 21.65 5.07
CA GLU A 577 19.81 20.56 5.32
C GLU A 577 21.17 20.77 4.66
N HIS A 578 21.25 21.66 3.66
CA HIS A 578 22.49 21.95 2.95
C HIS A 578 23.60 22.44 3.89
N LYS A 579 24.84 22.03 3.61
CA LYS A 579 26.01 22.36 4.43
C LYS A 579 26.21 23.87 4.58
N SER A 580 26.09 24.64 3.48
CA SER A 580 26.27 26.09 3.51
C SER A 580 25.26 26.79 4.45
N THR A 581 24.00 26.35 4.44
CA THR A 581 22.94 26.90 5.31
C THR A 581 23.22 26.60 6.79
N ARG A 582 23.70 25.38 7.09
CA ARG A 582 24.11 25.01 8.45
C ARG A 582 25.31 25.83 8.91
N ASP A 583 26.27 26.08 8.02
CA ASP A 583 27.44 26.91 8.30
C ASP A 583 27.04 28.37 8.58
N ILE A 584 26.01 28.90 7.88
CA ILE A 584 25.42 30.21 8.17
C ILE A 584 24.83 30.23 9.58
N PHE A 585 24.00 29.25 9.94
CA PHE A 585 23.41 29.15 11.28
C PHE A 585 24.43 28.89 12.40
N ALA A 586 25.55 28.24 12.09
CA ALA A 586 26.64 28.05 13.04
C ALA A 586 27.43 29.35 13.29
N ARG A 587 27.51 30.25 12.28
CA ARG A 587 28.16 31.56 12.40
C ARG A 587 27.30 32.57 13.13
N ASP A 588 26.00 32.58 12.90
CA ASP A 588 25.03 33.42 13.60
C ASP A 588 23.72 32.67 13.80
N ILE A 589 23.44 32.34 15.06
CA ILE A 589 22.30 31.52 15.46
C ILE A 589 20.97 32.29 15.29
N LEU A 590 20.99 33.62 15.23
CA LEU A 590 19.80 34.46 15.05
C LEU A 590 19.60 34.86 13.58
N TYR A 591 20.52 34.52 12.69
CA TYR A 591 20.43 34.87 11.27
C TYR A 591 19.20 34.24 10.60
N GLY A 592 18.34 35.06 10.00
CA GLY A 592 17.12 34.61 9.34
C GLY A 592 16.03 34.08 10.28
N ILE A 593 16.18 34.20 11.61
CA ILE A 593 15.22 33.67 12.59
C ILE A 593 13.82 34.27 12.43
N GLN A 594 13.71 35.53 12.00
CA GLN A 594 12.43 36.19 11.73
C GLN A 594 11.73 35.58 10.51
N SER A 595 12.48 35.29 9.44
CA SER A 595 11.96 34.59 8.26
C SER A 595 11.53 33.16 8.61
N ILE A 596 12.30 32.47 9.45
CA ILE A 596 11.93 31.15 9.99
C ILE A 596 10.64 31.26 10.82
N LYS A 597 10.48 32.29 11.67
CA LYS A 597 9.25 32.52 12.44
C LYS A 597 8.04 32.74 11.52
N LYS A 598 8.18 33.50 10.43
CA LYS A 598 7.12 33.66 9.41
C LYS A 598 6.72 32.30 8.82
N VAL A 599 7.69 31.44 8.51
CA VAL A 599 7.41 30.07 8.05
C VAL A 599 6.68 29.24 9.12
N LEU A 600 7.09 29.31 10.39
CA LEU A 600 6.42 28.64 11.50
C LEU A 600 4.97 29.12 11.68
N GLN A 601 4.71 30.42 11.51
CA GLN A 601 3.36 30.97 11.55
C GLN A 601 2.50 30.41 10.40
N SER A 602 3.04 30.32 9.18
CA SER A 602 2.34 29.67 8.07
C SER A 602 2.09 28.18 8.33
N VAL A 603 3.03 27.46 8.95
CA VAL A 603 2.84 26.08 9.40
C VAL A 603 1.70 25.97 10.41
N LEU A 604 1.68 26.86 11.41
CA LEU A 604 0.63 26.91 12.43
C LEU A 604 -0.74 27.26 11.84
N LEU A 605 -0.83 28.15 10.85
CA LEU A 605 -2.07 28.43 10.13
C LEU A 605 -2.60 27.18 9.42
N ILE A 606 -1.74 26.43 8.72
CA ILE A 606 -2.12 25.17 8.05
C ILE A 606 -2.57 24.10 9.06
N LEU A 607 -1.93 24.05 10.23
CA LEU A 607 -2.33 23.17 11.33
C LEU A 607 -3.65 23.63 11.99
N GLY A 608 -3.85 24.95 12.10
CA GLY A 608 -4.96 25.62 12.77
C GLY A 608 -6.26 25.65 11.97
N GLU A 609 -6.22 25.85 10.65
CA GLU A 609 -7.38 25.73 9.75
C GLU A 609 -8.09 24.38 9.88
N LYS A 610 -7.38 23.34 10.30
CA LYS A 610 -7.92 22.00 10.51
C LYS A 610 -8.47 21.75 11.92
N ASN A 611 -8.15 22.57 12.93
CA ASN A 611 -8.62 22.44 14.32
C ASN A 611 -8.38 23.73 15.16
N PRO A 612 -9.30 24.70 15.16
CA PRO A 612 -9.11 25.98 15.89
C PRO A 612 -9.25 25.88 17.42
N SER A 613 -9.91 24.86 17.97
CA SER A 613 -10.30 24.78 19.39
C SER A 613 -9.25 24.20 20.36
N LYS A 614 -7.98 24.04 19.95
CA LYS A 614 -6.97 23.31 20.75
C LYS A 614 -5.72 24.11 21.15
N PHE A 615 -5.55 25.34 20.66
CA PHE A 615 -4.39 26.19 21.01
C PHE A 615 -4.64 27.06 22.26
N ASP A 616 -5.88 27.12 22.77
CA ASP A 616 -6.30 28.03 23.85
C ASP A 616 -5.81 27.68 25.27
N HIS A 617 -5.00 26.63 25.45
CA HIS A 617 -4.57 26.16 26.78
C HIS A 617 -3.04 25.96 26.95
N LEU A 618 -2.21 26.48 26.02
CA LEU A 618 -0.78 26.15 25.95
C LEU A 618 0.21 27.30 26.24
N SER A 619 -0.24 28.54 26.44
CA SER A 619 0.69 29.65 26.72
C SER A 619 1.26 29.56 28.14
N VAL A 620 2.57 29.30 28.23
CA VAL A 620 3.32 29.29 29.51
C VAL A 620 4.33 30.45 29.52
N SER A 621 3.89 31.61 29.03
CA SER A 621 4.68 32.85 29.03
C SER A 621 5.26 33.17 30.42
N ASP A 622 4.47 32.93 31.46
CA ASP A 622 4.79 33.34 32.83
C ASP A 622 5.85 32.46 33.52
N LYS A 623 6.21 31.31 32.92
CA LYS A 623 7.23 30.39 33.47
C LYS A 623 8.55 30.46 32.70
N ILE A 624 8.67 31.34 31.71
CA ILE A 624 9.89 31.53 30.92
C ILE A 624 10.47 32.90 31.27
N SER A 625 11.76 32.92 31.56
CA SER A 625 12.52 34.16 31.78
C SER A 625 13.73 34.15 30.87
N VAL A 626 13.89 35.20 30.08
CA VAL A 626 15.05 35.39 29.19
C VAL A 626 15.99 36.39 29.85
N VAL A 627 17.27 36.06 29.88
CA VAL A 627 18.33 36.94 30.37
C VAL A 627 19.35 37.12 29.25
N ALA A 628 19.36 38.31 28.65
CA ALA A 628 20.37 38.68 27.66
C ALA A 628 21.53 39.43 28.35
N SER A 629 22.77 39.05 28.06
CA SER A 629 23.93 39.88 28.42
C SER A 629 23.90 41.18 27.62
N ASN A 630 24.18 42.32 28.27
CA ASN A 630 24.04 43.72 27.82
C ASN A 630 24.81 44.15 26.53
N SER A 631 25.10 43.26 25.60
CA SER A 631 25.80 43.57 24.34
C SER A 631 25.16 42.97 23.08
N ALA A 632 23.98 42.35 23.16
CA ALA A 632 23.29 41.84 21.97
C ALA A 632 22.56 42.98 21.22
N VAL A 633 23.18 43.40 20.11
CA VAL A 633 22.71 44.27 19.03
C VAL A 633 21.20 44.58 19.07
N PHE A 634 20.87 45.83 19.39
CA PHE A 634 19.56 46.42 19.10
C PHE A 634 19.40 46.51 17.59
N SER A 635 18.90 45.46 16.95
CA SER A 635 18.26 45.60 15.65
C SER A 635 16.84 46.13 15.90
N SER A 636 16.42 47.12 15.12
CA SER A 636 15.06 47.67 15.10
C SER A 636 13.98 46.64 14.79
N ASP A 637 14.36 45.42 14.41
CA ASP A 637 13.48 44.40 13.83
C ASP A 637 12.65 43.64 14.89
N PHE A 638 12.95 43.81 16.18
CA PHE A 638 12.28 43.10 17.28
C PHE A 638 11.38 43.99 18.17
N GLU A 639 11.25 45.28 17.86
CA GLU A 639 10.45 46.22 18.67
C GLU A 639 8.97 45.82 18.74
N GLU A 640 8.41 45.26 17.67
CA GLU A 640 7.02 44.78 17.60
C GLU A 640 6.69 43.71 18.66
N PHE A 641 7.69 42.98 19.15
CA PHE A 641 7.53 41.90 20.12
C PHE A 641 7.86 42.30 21.56
N GLY A 642 8.10 43.60 21.81
CA GLY A 642 8.61 44.07 23.10
C GLY A 642 10.10 43.80 23.31
N GLY A 643 10.86 43.68 22.21
CA GLY A 643 12.29 43.36 22.20
C GLY A 643 12.59 41.88 21.95
N LEU A 644 13.88 41.54 21.98
CA LEU A 644 14.37 40.18 21.71
C LEU A 644 13.81 39.14 22.68
N ASP A 645 13.60 39.52 23.94
CA ASP A 645 13.07 38.63 24.99
C ASP A 645 11.63 38.20 24.68
N GLY A 646 10.77 39.14 24.29
CA GLY A 646 9.40 38.84 23.89
C GLY A 646 9.32 38.05 22.58
N PHE A 647 10.22 38.33 21.63
CA PHE A 647 10.35 37.54 20.42
C PHE A 647 10.69 36.06 20.74
N LEU A 648 11.66 35.80 21.60
CA LEU A 648 12.05 34.44 21.99
C LEU A 648 10.93 33.70 22.74
N VAL A 649 10.17 34.38 23.60
CA VAL A 649 9.02 33.78 24.29
C VAL A 649 7.91 33.40 23.30
N THR A 650 7.59 34.27 22.34
CA THR A 650 6.57 33.93 21.32
C THR A 650 7.06 32.78 20.44
N LEU A 651 8.33 32.78 20.03
CA LEU A 651 8.94 31.69 19.26
C LEU A 651 8.92 30.36 20.02
N PHE A 652 9.18 30.39 21.33
CA PHE A 652 9.08 29.21 22.18
C PHE A 652 7.68 28.60 22.16
N ASN A 653 6.64 29.43 22.28
CA ASN A 653 5.24 28.97 22.24
C ASN A 653 4.91 28.38 20.86
N ASP A 654 5.28 29.06 19.77
CA ASP A 654 5.04 28.60 18.40
C ASP A 654 5.62 27.17 18.18
N VAL A 655 6.85 26.93 18.65
CA VAL A 655 7.52 25.62 18.58
C VAL A 655 6.78 24.54 19.39
N HIS A 656 6.32 24.89 20.60
CA HIS A 656 5.64 23.94 21.48
C HIS A 656 4.26 23.56 20.98
N ASP A 657 3.55 24.50 20.37
CA ASP A 657 2.25 24.27 19.74
C ASP A 657 2.38 23.26 18.59
N ILE A 658 3.40 23.40 17.74
CA ILE A 658 3.71 22.42 16.69
C ILE A 658 4.00 21.04 17.29
N CYS A 659 4.88 20.96 18.30
CA CYS A 659 5.22 19.71 18.96
C CYS A 659 4.00 19.04 19.59
N HIS A 660 3.12 19.81 20.22
CA HIS A 660 1.89 19.31 20.84
C HIS A 660 0.92 18.72 19.81
N VAL A 661 0.75 19.37 18.65
CA VAL A 661 -0.10 18.87 17.57
C VAL A 661 0.39 17.50 17.08
N PHE A 662 1.68 17.35 16.82
CA PHE A 662 2.25 16.07 16.36
C PHE A 662 2.24 14.99 17.44
N ARG A 663 2.44 15.34 18.72
CA ARG A 663 2.34 14.39 19.83
C ARG A 663 0.91 13.86 20.02
N SER A 664 -0.10 14.71 19.84
CA SER A 664 -1.51 14.36 20.06
C SER A 664 -2.20 13.75 18.84
N HIS A 665 -1.74 14.04 17.62
CA HIS A 665 -2.35 13.57 16.38
C HIS A 665 -1.28 13.03 15.43
N SER A 666 -0.82 11.79 15.66
CA SER A 666 -0.02 11.06 14.67
C SER A 666 -0.88 10.74 13.44
N ARG A 667 -0.86 11.63 12.43
CA ARG A 667 -1.55 11.41 11.16
C ARG A 667 -0.59 10.77 10.18
N LYS A 668 -0.80 9.48 9.86
CA LYS A 668 -0.05 8.76 8.81
C LYS A 668 -0.18 9.42 7.43
N ASP A 669 -1.22 10.22 7.20
CA ASP A 669 -1.53 10.85 5.91
C ASP A 669 -0.64 12.05 5.54
N VAL A 670 0.25 12.54 6.42
CA VAL A 670 1.04 13.77 6.16
C VAL A 670 2.55 13.61 6.40
N GLN A 671 3.13 12.47 6.03
CA GLN A 671 4.56 12.16 6.23
C GLN A 671 5.52 13.27 5.74
N TYR A 672 5.25 13.87 4.58
CA TYR A 672 6.12 14.91 3.99
C TYR A 672 6.10 16.24 4.76
N PHE A 673 4.92 16.64 5.24
CA PHE A 673 4.77 17.86 6.03
C PHE A 673 5.37 17.70 7.44
N GLU A 674 5.20 16.52 8.03
CA GLU A 674 5.84 16.20 9.30
C GLU A 674 7.37 16.23 9.17
N LYS A 675 7.92 15.62 8.11
CA LYS A 675 9.36 15.68 7.82
C LYS A 675 9.84 17.13 7.71
N PHE A 676 9.13 17.98 6.97
CA PHE A 676 9.44 19.41 6.86
C PHE A 676 9.47 20.11 8.23
N CYS A 677 8.45 19.88 9.07
CA CYS A 677 8.40 20.46 10.41
C CYS A 677 9.58 20.01 11.28
N ARG A 678 9.95 18.73 11.24
CA ARG A 678 11.11 18.22 12.00
C ARG A 678 12.41 18.90 11.55
N VAL A 679 12.60 19.09 10.25
CA VAL A 679 13.80 19.74 9.69
C VAL A 679 13.91 21.19 10.12
N ILE A 680 12.82 21.96 10.08
CA ILE A 680 12.81 23.35 10.58
C ILE A 680 13.15 23.38 12.07
N LEU A 681 12.53 22.50 12.87
CA LEU A 681 12.75 22.42 14.30
C LEU A 681 14.16 21.94 14.70
N ARG A 682 14.99 21.51 13.75
CA ARG A 682 16.42 21.22 13.97
C ARG A 682 17.32 22.47 13.84
N HIS A 683 16.76 23.64 13.56
CA HIS A 683 17.48 24.92 13.68
C HIS A 683 18.05 25.09 15.11
N PRO A 684 19.28 25.59 15.32
CA PRO A 684 19.95 25.59 16.64
C PRO A 684 19.16 26.24 17.78
N VAL A 685 18.40 27.31 17.52
CA VAL A 685 17.47 27.93 18.49
C VAL A 685 16.25 27.05 18.75
N LEU A 686 15.56 26.68 17.66
CA LEU A 686 14.26 26.02 17.73
C LEU A 686 14.36 24.65 18.36
N HIS A 687 15.45 23.94 18.06
CA HIS A 687 15.72 22.62 18.59
C HIS A 687 15.87 22.65 20.11
N ARG A 688 16.62 23.62 20.64
CA ARG A 688 16.80 23.79 22.10
C ARG A 688 15.48 24.09 22.80
N PHE A 689 14.58 24.84 22.16
CA PHE A 689 13.21 25.02 22.67
C PHE A 689 12.38 23.75 22.55
N ALA A 690 12.41 23.07 21.41
CA ALA A 690 11.57 21.91 21.13
C ALA A 690 11.85 20.71 22.05
N ILE A 691 13.05 20.58 22.61
CA ILE A 691 13.41 19.50 23.52
C ILE A 691 12.86 19.70 24.93
N VAL A 692 12.54 20.94 25.31
CA VAL A 692 12.01 21.26 26.65
C VAL A 692 10.67 20.51 26.85
N PRO A 693 10.58 19.60 27.84
CA PRO A 693 9.34 18.91 28.15
C PRO A 693 8.28 19.88 28.66
N TYR A 694 7.19 20.00 27.91
CA TYR A 694 6.05 20.82 28.30
C TYR A 694 5.39 20.34 29.59
N THR A 695 5.42 19.02 29.85
CA THR A 695 4.92 18.45 31.12
C THR A 695 5.67 19.02 32.32
N ALA A 696 6.99 19.27 32.22
CA ALA A 696 7.77 19.85 33.32
C ALA A 696 7.35 21.29 33.63
N LEU A 697 7.05 22.09 32.59
CA LEU A 697 6.54 23.45 32.75
C LEU A 697 5.17 23.46 33.41
N LYS A 698 4.28 22.51 33.09
CA LYS A 698 3.01 22.33 33.80
C LYS A 698 3.21 22.06 35.29
N MET A 699 4.24 21.31 35.65
CA MET A 699 4.61 21.01 37.05
C MET A 699 5.43 22.14 37.74
N ASN A 700 5.25 23.40 37.32
CA ASN A 700 5.85 24.60 37.90
C ASN A 700 7.38 24.71 37.81
N TRP A 701 8.01 23.99 36.89
CA TRP A 701 9.38 24.31 36.52
C TRP A 701 9.45 25.66 35.81
N LYS A 702 10.38 26.52 36.23
CA LYS A 702 10.64 27.82 35.61
C LYS A 702 11.88 27.73 34.75
N LEU A 703 11.73 28.02 33.47
CA LEU A 703 12.81 27.99 32.49
C LEU A 703 13.54 29.34 32.49
N ARG A 704 14.86 29.30 32.69
CA ARG A 704 15.75 30.45 32.51
C ARG A 704 16.56 30.26 31.24
N VAL A 705 16.30 31.08 30.24
CA VAL A 705 17.02 31.07 28.96
C VAL A 705 18.06 32.17 29.01
N GLU A 706 19.33 31.81 28.83
CA GLU A 706 20.44 32.78 28.81
C GLU A 706 20.96 32.94 27.39
N LEU A 707 20.92 34.16 26.86
CA LEU A 707 21.56 34.49 25.59
C LEU A 707 22.95 35.05 25.87
N ARG A 708 23.97 34.34 25.40
CA ARG A 708 25.38 34.79 25.38
C ARG A 708 25.74 35.08 23.92
N GLU A 709 26.66 36.03 23.69
CA GLU A 709 27.10 36.61 22.40
C GLU A 709 26.58 35.93 21.10
N ASN A 710 26.80 34.62 20.91
CA ASN A 710 26.21 33.85 19.82
C ASN A 710 25.82 32.41 20.21
N THR A 711 25.34 32.21 21.44
CA THR A 711 24.89 30.91 21.96
C THR A 711 23.68 31.08 22.87
N LEU A 712 22.63 30.30 22.62
CA LEU A 712 21.40 30.30 23.41
C LEU A 712 21.41 29.16 24.43
N HIS A 713 21.79 29.42 25.68
CA HIS A 713 21.78 28.39 26.71
C HIS A 713 20.36 28.16 27.24
N VAL A 714 19.84 26.96 26.98
CA VAL A 714 18.57 26.47 27.52
C VAL A 714 18.90 25.28 28.43
N PRO A 715 18.66 25.36 29.75
CA PRO A 715 18.99 24.28 30.66
C PRO A 715 18.11 23.06 30.40
N LEU A 716 18.69 21.87 30.51
CA LEU A 716 17.92 20.63 30.54
C LEU A 716 17.09 20.53 31.83
N VAL A 717 16.04 19.72 31.78
CA VAL A 717 15.21 19.44 32.95
C VAL A 717 16.07 18.83 34.05
N ASN A 718 15.88 19.30 35.28
CA ASN A 718 16.58 18.75 36.44
C ASN A 718 16.32 17.25 36.58
N ILE A 719 17.36 16.47 36.89
CA ILE A 719 17.31 15.02 37.10
C ILE A 719 16.18 14.63 38.06
N HIS A 720 15.96 15.40 39.14
CA HIS A 720 14.88 15.12 40.11
C HIS A 720 13.47 15.18 39.50
N LEU A 721 13.26 16.05 38.50
CA LEU A 721 11.99 16.12 37.77
C LEU A 721 11.91 15.04 36.68
N LEU A 722 13.05 14.65 36.08
CA LEU A 722 13.11 13.53 35.13
C LEU A 722 12.83 12.17 35.78
N CYS A 723 12.94 12.03 37.10
CA CYS A 723 12.49 10.84 37.83
C CYS A 723 10.96 10.64 37.75
N ASN A 724 10.18 11.67 37.43
CA ASN A 724 8.75 11.53 37.17
C ASN A 724 8.51 10.94 35.78
N ILE A 725 7.75 9.84 35.72
CA ILE A 725 7.56 9.07 34.48
C ILE A 725 6.87 9.86 33.36
N ASP A 726 5.97 10.80 33.68
CA ASP A 726 5.23 11.57 32.68
C ASP A 726 6.10 12.66 32.04
N ILE A 727 7.01 13.24 32.81
CA ILE A 727 8.04 14.17 32.30
C ILE A 727 9.03 13.39 31.44
N LEU A 728 9.49 12.22 31.91
CA LEU A 728 10.44 11.39 31.16
C LEU A 728 9.86 10.88 29.84
N LYS A 729 8.58 10.52 29.79
CA LYS A 729 7.87 10.15 28.55
C LYS A 729 7.76 11.30 27.56
N ASP A 730 7.50 12.53 28.04
CA ASP A 730 7.50 13.72 27.17
C ASP A 730 8.90 14.00 26.62
N PHE A 731 9.91 13.94 27.47
CA PHE A 731 11.30 14.11 27.08
C PHE A 731 11.74 13.06 26.07
N SER A 732 11.48 11.78 26.33
CA SER A 732 11.75 10.67 25.40
C SER A 732 11.08 10.86 24.04
N TRP A 733 9.79 11.24 24.01
CA TRP A 733 9.10 11.47 22.76
C TRP A 733 9.78 12.58 21.93
N ARG A 734 10.20 13.68 22.56
CA ARG A 734 10.91 14.78 21.89
C ARG A 734 12.26 14.34 21.33
N LEU A 735 13.03 13.58 22.11
CA LEU A 735 14.32 13.04 21.69
C LEU A 735 14.17 12.06 20.52
N ASN A 736 13.19 11.16 20.58
CA ASN A 736 12.95 10.19 19.50
C ASN A 736 12.38 10.88 18.24
N TRP A 737 11.58 11.93 18.40
CA TRP A 737 10.98 12.63 17.27
C TRP A 737 11.97 13.53 16.52
N LEU A 738 12.83 14.26 17.25
CA LEU A 738 13.76 15.25 16.67
C LEU A 738 15.21 14.77 16.60
N GLY A 739 15.64 13.85 17.45
CA GLY A 739 17.04 13.47 17.63
C GLY A 739 17.88 14.56 18.32
N TRP A 740 19.16 14.64 17.97
CA TRP A 740 20.09 15.68 18.45
C TRP A 740 20.83 16.35 17.29
N ILE A 741 21.36 17.54 17.53
CA ILE A 741 22.06 18.36 16.51
C ILE A 741 23.57 18.47 16.75
N SER A 742 24.07 18.10 17.93
CA SER A 742 25.50 18.13 18.24
C SER A 742 25.92 17.00 19.18
N ARG A 743 27.21 16.65 19.14
CA ARG A 743 27.80 15.67 20.05
C ARG A 743 27.66 16.09 21.52
N GLN A 744 27.90 17.36 21.82
CA GLN A 744 27.75 17.89 23.18
C GLN A 744 26.33 17.65 23.72
N GLN A 745 25.32 17.91 22.89
CA GLN A 745 23.93 17.70 23.27
C GLN A 745 23.60 16.22 23.52
N PHE A 746 24.16 15.32 22.71
CA PHE A 746 24.07 13.87 22.95
C PHE A 746 24.66 13.49 24.32
N GLU A 747 25.84 14.01 24.65
CA GLU A 747 26.50 13.77 25.95
C GLU A 747 25.67 14.36 27.11
N ASP A 748 25.07 15.53 26.94
CA ASP A 748 24.20 16.14 27.96
C ASP A 748 22.93 15.30 28.22
N PHE A 749 22.31 14.77 27.16
CA PHE A 749 21.16 13.85 27.28
C PHE A 749 21.56 12.55 27.96
N TRP A 750 22.70 12.00 27.56
CA TRP A 750 23.28 10.78 28.12
C TRP A 750 23.48 10.93 29.63
N MET A 751 24.13 12.00 30.07
CA MET A 751 24.38 12.27 31.49
C MET A 751 23.09 12.52 32.27
N SER A 752 22.11 13.21 31.70
CA SER A 752 20.81 13.45 32.34
C SER A 752 20.05 12.14 32.60
N LEU A 753 20.02 11.24 31.62
CA LEU A 753 19.38 9.93 31.73
C LEU A 753 20.16 8.97 32.65
N PHE A 754 21.49 9.03 32.62
CA PHE A 754 22.33 8.30 33.57
C PHE A 754 22.11 8.78 35.02
N GLY A 755 21.84 10.06 35.21
CA GLY A 755 21.39 10.62 36.48
C GLY A 755 20.09 9.98 37.00
N VAL A 756 19.13 9.72 36.11
CA VAL A 756 17.90 8.99 36.46
C VAL A 756 18.21 7.55 36.88
N LEU A 757 19.08 6.84 36.15
CA LEU A 757 19.53 5.49 36.52
C LEU A 757 20.32 5.47 37.84
N SER A 758 21.05 6.53 38.14
CA SER A 758 21.78 6.64 39.42
C SER A 758 20.83 6.81 40.62
N SER A 759 19.57 7.18 40.37
CA SER A 759 18.50 7.24 41.37
C SER A 759 17.72 5.93 41.52
N THR A 760 18.13 4.86 40.84
CA THR A 760 17.49 3.54 40.96
C THR A 760 17.66 3.00 42.39
N PRO A 761 16.57 2.67 43.10
CA PRO A 761 16.64 2.18 44.46
C PRO A 761 17.34 0.81 44.51
N THR A 762 18.30 0.63 45.44
CA THR A 762 19.04 -0.65 45.58
C THR A 762 19.12 -1.14 47.02
N GLY A 763 19.15 -2.47 47.20
CA GLY A 763 19.39 -3.09 48.52
C GLY A 763 18.32 -2.75 49.56
N SER A 764 18.73 -2.10 50.65
CA SER A 764 17.86 -1.76 51.79
C SER A 764 16.73 -0.77 51.45
N GLU A 765 16.92 0.06 50.43
CA GLU A 765 15.91 1.05 49.98
C GLU A 765 14.63 0.37 49.46
N LEU A 766 14.75 -0.85 48.92
CA LEU A 766 13.64 -1.67 48.41
C LEU A 766 12.69 -2.16 49.52
N THR A 767 13.12 -2.10 50.78
CA THR A 767 12.35 -2.62 51.94
C THR A 767 11.67 -1.53 52.76
N THR A 768 11.84 -0.26 52.40
CA THR A 768 11.28 0.90 53.10
C THR A 768 9.80 1.11 52.74
N GLU A 769 8.95 1.49 53.69
CA GLU A 769 7.47 1.58 53.54
C GLU A 769 6.93 2.62 52.52
N ASN A 770 7.79 3.30 51.74
CA ASN A 770 7.39 4.25 50.68
C ASN A 770 7.12 3.54 49.34
N SER A 771 6.17 2.60 49.32
CA SER A 771 5.91 1.71 48.17
C SER A 771 5.48 2.43 46.87
N SER A 772 4.82 3.59 46.96
CA SER A 772 4.36 4.35 45.77
C SER A 772 5.50 5.01 45.01
N ASN A 773 6.46 5.62 45.71
CA ASN A 773 7.61 6.30 45.09
C ASN A 773 8.62 5.27 44.55
N LEU A 774 8.72 4.12 45.21
CA LEU A 774 9.58 3.02 44.79
C LEU A 774 9.18 2.48 43.41
N ALA A 775 7.88 2.24 43.21
CA ALA A 775 7.36 1.75 41.93
C ALA A 775 7.59 2.77 40.81
N GLU A 776 7.36 4.06 41.05
CA GLU A 776 7.58 5.12 40.05
C GLU A 776 9.08 5.25 39.68
N GLN A 777 9.98 5.19 40.66
CA GLN A 777 11.43 5.23 40.43
C GLN A 777 11.94 4.03 39.63
N ILE A 778 11.45 2.82 39.92
CA ILE A 778 11.80 1.62 39.15
C ILE A 778 11.29 1.73 37.71
N LEU A 779 10.05 2.20 37.52
CA LEU A 779 9.48 2.43 36.19
C LEU A 779 10.26 3.49 35.41
N ALA A 780 10.61 4.62 36.04
CA ALA A 780 11.41 5.66 35.44
C ALA A 780 12.81 5.16 35.06
N SER A 781 13.43 4.34 35.91
CA SER A 781 14.73 3.71 35.63
C SER A 781 14.65 2.75 34.43
N SER A 782 13.66 1.86 34.42
CA SER A 782 13.43 0.93 33.30
C SER A 782 13.17 1.67 32.00
N PHE A 783 12.40 2.76 32.04
CA PHE A 783 12.12 3.57 30.88
C PHE A 783 13.37 4.36 30.43
N ALA A 784 14.16 4.89 31.36
CA ALA A 784 15.43 5.57 31.06
C ALA A 784 16.42 4.65 30.32
N VAL A 785 16.48 3.35 30.66
CA VAL A 785 17.26 2.37 29.88
C VAL A 785 16.77 2.31 28.42
N SER A 786 15.45 2.26 28.21
CA SER A 786 14.88 2.29 26.85
C SER A 786 15.26 3.56 26.10
N VAL A 787 15.20 4.72 26.74
CA VAL A 787 15.57 6.00 26.10
C VAL A 787 17.07 6.03 25.78
N LEU A 788 17.93 5.56 26.69
CA LEU A 788 19.37 5.45 26.44
C LEU A 788 19.67 4.53 25.26
N THR A 789 18.95 3.41 25.13
CA THR A 789 19.09 2.53 23.97
C THR A 789 18.63 3.20 22.68
N ASP A 790 17.52 3.95 22.70
CA ASP A 790 17.02 4.66 21.51
C ASP A 790 18.03 5.70 21.02
N ILE A 791 18.60 6.49 21.94
CA ILE A 791 19.62 7.49 21.61
C ILE A 791 20.89 6.80 21.11
N LEU A 792 21.33 5.68 21.66
CA LEU A 792 22.47 4.94 21.08
C LEU A 792 22.16 4.41 19.68
N ILE A 793 20.97 3.88 19.46
CA ILE A 793 20.56 3.40 18.15
C ILE A 793 20.62 4.54 17.13
N TYR A 794 20.18 5.74 17.50
CA TYR A 794 20.19 6.91 16.62
C TYR A 794 21.61 7.37 16.22
N SER A 795 22.66 6.95 16.93
CA SER A 795 24.04 7.21 16.50
C SER A 795 24.45 6.34 15.30
N LEU A 796 23.68 5.29 14.99
CA LEU A 796 23.87 4.40 13.84
C LEU A 796 23.16 4.90 12.57
N ILE A 797 22.43 6.01 12.67
CA ILE A 797 21.75 6.64 11.53
C ILE A 797 22.79 7.24 10.57
N TYR A 798 22.60 7.02 9.27
CA TYR A 798 23.44 7.56 8.19
C TYR A 798 22.62 8.46 7.26
N PRO A 799 23.17 9.55 6.69
CA PRO A 799 24.57 9.99 6.76
C PRO A 799 24.95 10.71 8.05
N GLU A 800 23.98 11.34 8.71
CA GLU A 800 24.23 12.16 9.90
C GLU A 800 23.67 11.47 11.16
N PRO A 801 24.51 11.16 12.16
CA PRO A 801 24.06 10.53 13.39
C PRO A 801 23.13 11.46 14.17
N GLY A 802 22.07 10.91 14.75
CA GLY A 802 21.10 11.68 15.53
C GLY A 802 20.11 12.51 14.71
N ASN A 803 20.08 12.34 13.38
CA ASN A 803 19.11 13.02 12.52
C ASN A 803 18.07 12.04 11.93
N PRO A 804 16.92 11.83 12.60
CA PRO A 804 15.88 10.92 12.11
C PRO A 804 15.06 11.46 10.93
N SER A 805 15.23 12.73 10.54
CA SER A 805 14.42 13.34 9.46
C SER A 805 14.96 13.00 8.07
N THR A 806 16.29 12.93 7.96
CA THR A 806 17.00 12.62 6.72
C THR A 806 17.61 11.25 6.73
N GLY A 807 18.12 10.86 7.89
CA GLY A 807 18.94 9.70 8.01
C GLY A 807 18.12 8.42 8.04
N ARG A 808 18.78 7.34 7.63
CA ARG A 808 18.23 6.00 7.56
C ARG A 808 19.20 5.03 8.21
N PHE A 809 18.65 3.98 8.80
CA PHE A 809 19.46 2.86 9.25
C PHE A 809 19.92 2.06 8.05
N ILE A 810 21.23 1.87 7.89
CA ILE A 810 21.80 1.07 6.80
C ILE A 810 21.81 -0.41 7.18
N ILE A 811 21.40 -1.28 6.27
CA ILE A 811 21.59 -2.74 6.43
C ILE A 811 22.94 -3.14 5.83
N LYS A 812 23.76 -3.83 6.62
CA LYS A 812 24.92 -4.57 6.13
C LYS A 812 24.52 -6.02 5.88
N HIS A 813 24.28 -6.34 4.60
CA HIS A 813 23.79 -7.64 4.17
C HIS A 813 24.74 -8.80 4.53
N ARG A 814 24.16 -10.01 4.63
CA ARG A 814 24.88 -11.24 5.01
C ARG A 814 25.63 -11.87 3.84
N GLU A 815 25.16 -11.65 2.62
CA GLU A 815 25.72 -12.25 1.42
C GLU A 815 27.13 -11.73 1.11
N ARG A 816 28.01 -12.63 0.67
CA ARG A 816 29.40 -12.32 0.32
C ARG A 816 29.48 -11.77 -1.12
N ASN A 817 30.53 -11.01 -1.39
CA ASN A 817 30.87 -10.61 -2.76
C ASN A 817 31.40 -11.84 -3.54
N GLU A 818 30.51 -12.74 -3.95
CA GLU A 818 30.92 -13.84 -4.83
C GLU A 818 31.29 -13.30 -6.22
N PRO A 819 32.29 -13.88 -6.91
CA PRO A 819 32.68 -13.51 -8.28
C PRO A 819 31.50 -13.53 -9.24
N PHE A 820 30.51 -14.40 -8.98
CA PHE A 820 29.26 -14.49 -9.73
C PHE A 820 28.52 -13.15 -9.80
N TYR A 821 28.46 -12.39 -8.71
CA TYR A 821 27.79 -11.08 -8.69
C TYR A 821 28.56 -9.98 -9.44
N GLN A 822 29.82 -10.21 -9.76
CA GLN A 822 30.63 -9.31 -10.59
C GLN A 822 30.49 -9.64 -12.09
N SER A 823 29.84 -10.76 -12.43
CA SER A 823 29.59 -11.12 -13.83
C SER A 823 28.64 -10.12 -14.49
N LYS A 824 28.90 -9.79 -15.77
CA LYS A 824 28.09 -8.86 -16.56
C LYS A 824 26.62 -9.29 -16.67
N SER A 825 26.34 -10.59 -16.73
CA SER A 825 24.99 -11.14 -16.80
C SER A 825 24.21 -10.92 -15.50
N MET A 826 24.81 -11.20 -14.35
CA MET A 826 24.17 -11.00 -13.04
C MET A 826 23.93 -9.51 -12.77
N GLN A 827 24.90 -8.68 -13.14
CA GLN A 827 24.80 -7.22 -13.12
C GLN A 827 23.61 -6.68 -13.93
N LEU A 828 23.40 -7.18 -15.15
CA LEU A 828 22.24 -6.82 -15.97
C LEU A 828 20.92 -7.32 -15.37
N LEU A 829 20.93 -8.50 -14.74
CA LEU A 829 19.76 -9.05 -14.06
C LEU A 829 19.37 -8.22 -12.83
N CYS A 830 20.34 -7.79 -12.02
CA CYS A 830 20.16 -6.86 -10.91
C CYS A 830 19.49 -5.56 -11.38
N LEU A 831 19.97 -4.99 -12.49
CA LEU A 831 19.39 -3.79 -13.10
C LEU A 831 17.95 -4.00 -13.59
N LEU A 832 17.68 -5.15 -14.22
CA LEU A 832 16.33 -5.52 -14.66
C LEU A 832 15.38 -5.63 -13.46
N LYS A 833 15.77 -6.37 -12.42
CA LYS A 833 14.98 -6.52 -11.20
C LYS A 833 14.72 -5.16 -10.56
N ALA A 834 15.73 -4.33 -10.40
CA ALA A 834 15.59 -2.99 -9.83
C ALA A 834 14.62 -2.11 -10.63
N ARG A 835 14.64 -2.19 -11.97
CA ARG A 835 13.66 -1.47 -12.80
C ARG A 835 12.24 -2.00 -12.63
N LEU A 836 12.06 -3.31 -12.49
CA LEU A 836 10.75 -3.94 -12.27
C LEU A 836 10.20 -3.62 -10.88
N THR A 837 11.05 -3.63 -9.85
CA THR A 837 10.67 -3.39 -8.45
C THR A 837 10.80 -1.93 -8.02
N ARG A 838 11.25 -1.03 -8.91
CA ARG A 838 11.59 0.38 -8.62
C ARG A 838 12.55 0.55 -7.45
N ASP A 839 13.53 -0.33 -7.40
CA ASP A 839 14.52 -0.35 -6.33
C ASP A 839 15.57 0.76 -6.52
N GLN A 840 15.92 1.45 -5.43
CA GLN A 840 16.90 2.56 -5.45
C GLN A 840 18.35 2.06 -5.54
N GLU A 841 18.62 0.82 -5.10
CA GLU A 841 19.97 0.25 -5.07
C GLU A 841 20.08 -1.01 -5.95
N PRO A 842 20.34 -0.86 -7.26
CA PRO A 842 20.27 -1.97 -8.21
C PRO A 842 21.24 -3.10 -7.87
N LEU A 843 22.44 -2.78 -7.41
CA LEU A 843 23.48 -3.77 -7.07
C LEU A 843 23.09 -4.68 -5.90
N GLN A 844 22.17 -4.24 -5.04
CA GLN A 844 21.75 -4.97 -3.86
C GLN A 844 20.45 -5.75 -4.07
N ALA A 845 19.78 -5.61 -5.23
CA ALA A 845 18.46 -6.19 -5.47
C ALA A 845 18.38 -7.71 -5.22
N TYR A 846 19.47 -8.45 -5.43
CA TYR A 846 19.58 -9.88 -5.09
C TYR A 846 20.39 -10.17 -3.83
N ARG A 847 21.09 -9.18 -3.27
CA ARG A 847 21.94 -9.32 -2.08
C ARG A 847 21.23 -9.00 -0.78
N ARG A 848 19.99 -8.52 -0.87
CA ARG A 848 19.20 -8.15 0.30
C ARG A 848 18.85 -9.35 1.14
N ASN A 849 18.89 -9.15 2.44
CA ASN A 849 18.43 -10.15 3.39
C ASN A 849 16.94 -10.43 3.14
N LEU A 850 16.57 -11.71 3.04
CA LEU A 850 15.21 -12.15 2.69
C LEU A 850 14.17 -11.63 3.70
N GLU A 851 14.56 -11.45 4.96
CA GLU A 851 13.71 -10.91 6.01
C GLU A 851 13.43 -9.40 5.88
N ARG A 852 14.12 -8.66 5.00
CA ARG A 852 14.08 -7.18 4.88
C ARG A 852 14.00 -6.67 3.44
N LEU A 853 13.26 -7.36 2.55
CA LEU A 853 13.20 -7.01 1.12
C LEU A 853 12.63 -5.61 0.80
N ASN A 854 11.66 -5.13 1.61
CA ASN A 854 10.99 -3.82 1.43
C ASN A 854 11.42 -2.77 2.47
N TYR A 855 12.65 -2.91 2.99
CA TYR A 855 13.11 -2.07 4.06
C TYR A 855 13.51 -0.67 3.57
N MET A 856 12.94 0.37 4.19
CA MET A 856 13.15 1.78 3.82
C MET A 856 14.14 2.53 4.73
N GLY A 857 14.66 1.88 5.78
CA GLY A 857 15.59 2.52 6.72
C GLY A 857 14.96 3.19 7.94
N ASP A 858 13.64 3.05 8.13
CA ASP A 858 12.90 3.80 9.16
C ASP A 858 12.99 3.19 10.57
N GLU A 859 13.31 1.90 10.68
CA GLU A 859 13.34 1.17 11.95
C GLU A 859 14.62 0.36 12.11
N TYR A 860 15.21 0.36 13.30
CA TYR A 860 16.31 -0.55 13.62
C TYR A 860 15.76 -1.92 14.04
N GLY A 861 16.37 -3.02 13.61
CA GLY A 861 15.99 -4.33 14.13
C GLY A 861 16.95 -5.46 13.79
N PHE A 862 16.50 -6.69 14.05
CA PHE A 862 17.35 -7.86 13.83
C PHE A 862 17.76 -8.00 12.36
N GLY A 863 19.03 -8.35 12.15
CA GLY A 863 19.63 -8.49 10.82
C GLY A 863 20.19 -7.19 10.21
N GLN A 864 20.22 -6.07 10.97
CA GLN A 864 20.78 -4.80 10.50
C GLN A 864 22.28 -4.89 10.18
N LEU A 865 23.05 -5.54 11.06
CA LEU A 865 24.48 -5.77 10.91
C LEU A 865 24.75 -7.27 10.84
N SER A 866 25.38 -7.72 9.75
CA SER A 866 25.83 -9.12 9.63
C SER A 866 27.07 -9.37 10.48
N ALA A 867 27.22 -10.57 11.04
CA ALA A 867 28.40 -10.95 11.82
C ALA A 867 29.71 -10.73 11.03
N LEU A 868 29.69 -11.02 9.73
CA LEU A 868 30.82 -10.79 8.84
C LEU A 868 31.19 -9.30 8.73
N SER A 869 30.19 -8.42 8.61
CA SER A 869 30.43 -6.97 8.58
C SER A 869 31.02 -6.48 9.90
N LEU A 870 30.55 -7.01 11.03
CA LEU A 870 31.10 -6.70 12.35
C LEU A 870 32.56 -7.14 12.46
N TRP A 871 32.90 -8.39 12.10
CA TRP A 871 34.29 -8.86 12.14
C TRP A 871 35.23 -8.09 11.22
N THR A 872 34.72 -7.59 10.10
CA THR A 872 35.48 -6.74 9.17
C THR A 872 35.73 -5.36 9.79
N LEU A 873 34.71 -4.74 10.39
CA LEU A 873 34.81 -3.43 11.02
C LEU A 873 35.67 -3.46 12.29
N THR A 874 35.62 -4.54 13.06
CA THR A 874 36.42 -4.71 14.29
C THR A 874 37.84 -5.19 14.03
N GLY A 875 38.20 -5.52 12.78
CA GLY A 875 39.54 -5.97 12.40
C GLY A 875 39.87 -7.42 12.79
N VAL A 876 38.94 -8.17 13.40
CA VAL A 876 39.14 -9.56 13.88
C VAL A 876 39.57 -10.51 12.75
N LEU A 877 39.09 -10.27 11.52
CA LEU A 877 39.49 -11.08 10.36
C LEU A 877 40.95 -10.86 9.91
N ASN A 878 41.55 -9.72 10.26
CA ASN A 878 42.92 -9.40 9.87
C ASN A 878 43.94 -10.08 10.80
N ASP A 879 43.57 -10.38 12.04
CA ASP A 879 44.47 -10.96 13.05
C ASP A 879 44.56 -12.49 12.98
N GLU A 880 43.53 -13.18 12.52
CA GLU A 880 43.49 -14.65 12.59
C GLU A 880 44.00 -15.40 11.34
N ASN A 881 44.09 -14.78 10.15
CA ASN A 881 44.51 -15.50 8.93
C ASN A 881 45.09 -14.60 7.79
N PRO A 882 46.40 -14.30 7.79
CA PRO A 882 47.03 -13.52 6.71
C PRO A 882 47.17 -14.28 5.38
N HIS A 883 47.05 -15.61 5.35
CA HIS A 883 47.40 -16.43 4.18
C HIS A 883 46.26 -16.74 3.18
N GLN A 884 45.00 -16.40 3.49
CA GLN A 884 43.88 -16.57 2.54
C GLN A 884 43.51 -15.28 1.79
N LEU A 885 44.05 -14.13 2.18
CA LEU A 885 43.77 -12.83 1.54
C LEU A 885 44.63 -12.51 0.31
N VAL A 886 45.57 -13.38 -0.07
CA VAL A 886 46.56 -13.10 -1.14
C VAL A 886 46.20 -13.71 -2.50
N LYS A 887 45.12 -14.49 -2.63
CA LYS A 887 44.79 -15.16 -3.90
C LYS A 887 43.32 -15.04 -4.31
N THR A 888 42.88 -13.82 -4.61
CA THR A 888 41.88 -13.52 -5.64
C THR A 888 41.90 -12.03 -5.88
N ASP A 889 42.25 -11.62 -7.11
CA ASP A 889 42.49 -10.25 -7.52
C ASP A 889 41.43 -9.27 -7.03
N SER A 890 41.87 -8.37 -6.15
CA SER A 890 41.14 -7.18 -5.76
C SER A 890 41.37 -6.10 -6.82
N PRO A 891 40.32 -5.57 -7.49
CA PRO A 891 40.30 -4.14 -7.68
C PRO A 891 40.01 -3.58 -6.30
N VAL A 892 41.01 -2.92 -5.73
CA VAL A 892 40.84 -1.91 -4.70
C VAL A 892 39.84 -0.90 -5.25
N CYS A 893 38.55 -1.13 -5.04
CA CYS A 893 37.57 -0.05 -5.05
C CYS A 893 37.90 0.79 -3.84
N ARG A 894 38.74 1.80 -4.08
CA ARG A 894 38.66 3.10 -3.43
C ARG A 894 37.21 3.58 -3.55
N MET A 895 36.33 3.07 -2.69
CA MET A 895 35.34 3.93 -2.09
C MET A 895 36.15 4.86 -1.21
N ASN A 896 36.04 6.16 -1.49
CA ASN A 896 36.81 7.19 -0.85
C ASN A 896 36.87 6.95 0.66
N ASN A 897 38.07 7.14 1.21
CA ASN A 897 38.32 7.35 2.61
C ASN A 897 37.54 8.59 3.08
N GLU A 898 36.23 8.49 3.22
CA GLU A 898 35.57 9.22 4.29
C GLU A 898 35.82 8.40 5.53
N ARG A 899 36.87 8.83 6.23
CA ARG A 899 37.15 8.46 7.61
C ARG A 899 35.81 8.45 8.35
N LEU A 900 35.31 7.28 8.74
CA LEU A 900 34.58 7.19 9.99
C LEU A 900 35.51 7.85 11.03
N PRO A 901 35.17 9.01 11.62
CA PRO A 901 35.94 9.46 12.76
C PRO A 901 35.86 8.33 13.78
N HIS A 902 37.02 7.88 14.24
CA HIS A 902 37.13 6.98 15.36
C HIS A 902 36.21 7.49 16.48
N CYS A 903 35.15 6.77 16.76
CA CYS A 903 34.31 7.01 17.92
C CYS A 903 34.17 5.69 18.66
N ILE A 904 35.01 5.58 19.69
CA ILE A 904 34.65 5.01 20.99
C ILE A 904 33.45 5.81 21.53
#